data_AF-R6CIY4-F1
#
_entry.id   AF-R6CIY4-F1
#
_cell.length_a   1.000
_cell.length_b   1.000
_cell.length_c   1.000
_cell.angle_alpha   90.00
_cell.angle_beta   90.00
_cell.angle_gamma   90.00
#
_symmetry.space_group_name_H-M   'P 1'
#
loop_
_entity.id
_entity.type
_entity.pdbx_description
1 polymer ?
#
loop_
_entity_poly.entity_id
_entity_poly.type
_entity_poly.pdbx_seq_one_letter_code
_entity_poly.pdbx_strand_id
1 'polypeptide(L)'
;MFRLPGIFRSVSLTAKPQIQVRDLKAIPDYDASYTDASLCISADVRNLTNKAAKGYTIDYTLYANKLYSDENTLVPGVSATATVGDLEKKGEQTATVTLKAGDKVKPWSAEAPYRYTLVGELKDKKGKVVETFSTAVGFRKIEIKQTAAKDDEFGLAGRYYYLNGKTIKMKGVNRHETSPATGHYIPREQMLEEVFIMKRGNINHVRNCHYPDAPYWYYLCDKYGIYLEDEANIESHQYYYGKESLSHVPEFKNATVARNMEMVHATVNHPSVVIWSLGNEAGPGVNFVEAYKAIKTYDTSRPVQYERNNSIVDMGSNQYPSIGWMQAAVTGKYDIKYPFHVSEYAHSMGNAVGNLIDYWNAIESTNFFIGGAIWDWVDQAMYGYDSKTGDRFWGYGGDFGYDNKPNDGMFCMNGILRPDFSPKAQYFEVKKVYQNVGVKAIDLKKGLIEIFNKNYFEPLRYQIVWSLWKDGQCVLADQSLTGPKMPVGPRERVTYTLDYDYSKLDAASEYFVKVQFLQGKDMPWAKKGYVQMEEQLRVKGAEKAAPSLEEQNTGEGKQFVEYTNDGNSICVTGKGFSVKFDKLTGAISELTYGTQRIITDGNGPKLDAFRAPTDNDAGIGYPKAWFQNGLYDLQHRVIGEPNILASKGNGALQISLTVESQGKEGCDQNYGNRDRTPEKAYTFKEGVKKLGENDFKFLTTQIYTIYPDGSIELQSTISANQTNVVLPRIGYVMKLPTALQNFEYYGRGPVNNYADRKTGQFIERHKGIVGEQDIMLPKPQSMGNREEVRWCALTDNNGYGAAFIADSVMSASALPWSQQQLTVAPHPYQLVKSDGVYLHLDAKVTGLGGASCGQGGPLKPDRTLSDSYSFGFAIRPVTNGNAPAVVNASLSGVRPITIVRNAKGDVTLRSADASRTIMYSVNGKKKAQVYTQPFNFLQEGTVTAWYKDSPYFKMNMSFDKITSIPLDVMFCSSFEPKEGEATFLVDGNPNTYWHTMYSVTVANYPHWIDFDASQTKTIKGFVYQPRQDSANGRIKDYEIYVSNDGKNWGSPVNKGSFKNSAETQRIMFDKPVKARYIRLRALNEQRGQDFASGAEFSLIAE
;
A
#
# COMPACT_ATOMS: atom_id res chain seq x y z
N MET A 1 4.28 -19.64 -8.09
CA MET A 1 3.73 -20.70 -7.22
C MET A 1 4.69 -21.88 -7.03
N PHE A 2 4.46 -22.72 -6.01
CA PHE A 2 5.15 -24.00 -5.81
C PHE A 2 4.91 -24.97 -6.98
N ARG A 3 5.90 -25.82 -7.29
CA ARG A 3 5.82 -26.83 -8.36
C ARG A 3 5.60 -28.20 -7.74
N LEU A 4 4.36 -28.66 -7.67
CA LEU A 4 3.99 -29.91 -6.98
C LEU A 4 3.34 -30.91 -7.95
N PRO A 5 3.77 -32.19 -7.96
CA PRO A 5 3.12 -33.24 -8.73
C PRO A 5 1.98 -33.92 -7.94
N GLY A 6 1.21 -34.78 -8.62
CA GLY A 6 0.30 -35.72 -7.97
C GLY A 6 -1.17 -35.55 -8.33
N ILE A 7 -2.00 -36.47 -7.85
CA ILE A 7 -3.46 -36.38 -7.94
C ILE A 7 -3.95 -35.58 -6.74
N PHE A 8 -4.07 -34.26 -6.91
CA PHE A 8 -4.44 -33.33 -5.83
C PHE A 8 -5.92 -32.90 -5.87
N ARG A 9 -6.74 -33.47 -6.76
CA ARG A 9 -8.19 -33.25 -6.83
C ARG A 9 -8.94 -34.59 -6.81
N SER A 10 -10.25 -34.52 -6.59
CA SER A 10 -11.11 -35.70 -6.45
C SER A 10 -11.12 -36.58 -7.70
N VAL A 11 -11.19 -37.90 -7.50
CA VAL A 11 -11.40 -38.92 -8.53
C VAL A 11 -12.73 -39.62 -8.26
N SER A 12 -13.56 -39.79 -9.28
CA SER A 12 -14.90 -40.40 -9.15
C SER A 12 -15.30 -41.20 -10.39
N LEU A 13 -16.26 -42.12 -10.23
CA LEU A 13 -16.90 -42.85 -11.33
C LEU A 13 -18.38 -42.48 -11.42
N THR A 14 -18.88 -42.29 -12.64
CA THR A 14 -20.30 -41.98 -12.92
C THR A 14 -20.83 -42.97 -13.95
N ALA A 15 -22.01 -43.55 -13.69
CA ALA A 15 -22.73 -44.40 -14.64
C ALA A 15 -23.90 -43.63 -15.26
N LYS A 16 -24.01 -43.67 -16.59
CA LYS A 16 -25.07 -42.99 -17.35
C LYS A 16 -25.79 -43.96 -18.30
N PRO A 17 -27.04 -43.69 -18.69
CA PRO A 17 -27.76 -44.48 -19.68
C PRO A 17 -27.10 -44.42 -21.07
N GLN A 18 -27.45 -45.36 -21.95
CA GLN A 18 -26.91 -45.42 -23.31
C GLN A 18 -27.42 -44.29 -24.22
N ILE A 19 -28.65 -43.81 -23.99
CA ILE A 19 -29.14 -42.54 -24.53
C ILE A 19 -29.06 -41.54 -23.38
N GLN A 20 -28.25 -40.51 -23.53
CA GLN A 20 -27.88 -39.64 -22.41
C GLN A 20 -27.71 -38.18 -22.87
N VAL A 21 -27.90 -37.27 -21.93
CA VAL A 21 -27.45 -35.89 -22.03
C VAL A 21 -25.96 -35.84 -21.70
N ARG A 22 -25.18 -35.45 -22.71
CA ARG A 22 -23.71 -35.37 -22.67
C ARG A 22 -23.25 -34.02 -22.12
N ASP A 23 -23.88 -32.94 -22.58
CA ASP A 23 -23.55 -31.56 -22.20
C ASP A 23 -24.84 -30.73 -22.03
N LEU A 24 -24.79 -29.71 -21.18
CA LEU A 24 -25.89 -28.79 -20.92
C LEU A 24 -25.35 -27.36 -20.78
N LYS A 25 -25.92 -26.45 -21.57
CA LYS A 25 -25.67 -25.01 -21.49
C LYS A 25 -26.98 -24.27 -21.24
N ALA A 26 -27.03 -23.49 -20.17
CA ALA A 26 -28.20 -22.73 -19.75
C ALA A 26 -27.82 -21.26 -19.50
N ILE A 27 -28.07 -20.39 -20.48
CA ILE A 27 -27.68 -18.98 -20.43
C ILE A 27 -28.87 -18.09 -20.09
N PRO A 28 -28.85 -17.37 -18.97
CA PRO A 28 -29.90 -16.44 -18.62
C PRO A 28 -29.83 -15.20 -19.52
N ASP A 29 -31.00 -14.62 -19.80
CA ASP A 29 -31.12 -13.32 -20.45
C ASP A 29 -32.27 -12.52 -19.82
N TYR A 30 -32.21 -11.22 -20.03
CA TYR A 30 -33.23 -10.25 -19.65
C TYR A 30 -33.63 -9.40 -20.85
N ASP A 31 -34.89 -8.98 -20.86
CA ASP A 31 -35.34 -7.92 -21.74
C ASP A 31 -34.61 -6.57 -21.48
N ALA A 32 -34.82 -5.58 -22.33
CA ALA A 32 -34.15 -4.28 -22.20
C ALA A 32 -34.51 -3.52 -20.91
N SER A 33 -35.63 -3.85 -20.27
CA SER A 33 -36.03 -3.27 -18.98
C SER A 33 -35.45 -3.99 -17.76
N TYR A 34 -34.79 -5.14 -17.95
CA TYR A 34 -34.30 -6.03 -16.90
C TYR A 34 -35.41 -6.54 -15.96
N THR A 35 -36.62 -6.74 -16.46
CA THR A 35 -37.77 -7.22 -15.67
C THR A 35 -38.27 -8.59 -16.12
N ASP A 36 -38.23 -8.90 -17.42
CA ASP A 36 -38.66 -10.19 -17.97
C ASP A 36 -37.45 -11.09 -18.21
N ALA A 37 -37.33 -12.15 -17.43
CA ALA A 37 -36.21 -13.07 -17.47
C ALA A 37 -36.52 -14.32 -18.31
N SER A 38 -35.50 -14.81 -19.03
CA SER A 38 -35.56 -16.09 -19.73
C SER A 38 -34.25 -16.87 -19.61
N LEU A 39 -34.32 -18.16 -19.90
CA LEU A 39 -33.18 -19.06 -19.87
C LEU A 39 -33.10 -19.81 -21.21
N CYS A 40 -32.06 -19.53 -21.98
CA CYS A 40 -31.76 -20.20 -23.23
C CYS A 40 -31.01 -21.51 -22.93
N ILE A 41 -31.66 -22.65 -23.19
CA ILE A 41 -31.15 -23.97 -22.84
C ILE A 41 -30.78 -24.71 -24.12
N SER A 42 -29.58 -25.29 -24.13
CA SER A 42 -29.07 -26.18 -25.17
C SER A 42 -28.50 -27.43 -24.51
N ALA A 43 -28.95 -28.60 -24.93
CA ALA A 43 -28.47 -29.88 -24.41
C ALA A 43 -28.03 -30.80 -25.55
N ASP A 44 -26.80 -31.30 -25.46
CA ASP A 44 -26.29 -32.30 -26.39
C ASP A 44 -26.72 -33.68 -25.93
N VAL A 45 -27.51 -34.38 -26.75
CA VAL A 45 -27.98 -35.73 -26.49
C VAL A 45 -27.18 -36.69 -27.36
N ARG A 46 -26.63 -37.74 -26.75
CA ARG A 46 -25.83 -38.77 -27.41
C ARG A 46 -26.50 -40.13 -27.32
N ASN A 47 -26.49 -40.84 -28.45
CA ASN A 47 -26.90 -42.24 -28.54
C ASN A 47 -25.65 -43.14 -28.60
N LEU A 48 -25.42 -43.95 -27.58
CA LEU A 48 -24.35 -44.94 -27.53
C LEU A 48 -24.79 -46.34 -27.97
N THR A 49 -26.05 -46.52 -28.36
CA THR A 49 -26.55 -47.81 -28.83
C THR A 49 -26.21 -48.06 -30.30
N ASN A 50 -26.43 -49.29 -30.77
CA ASN A 50 -26.29 -49.67 -32.18
C ASN A 50 -27.59 -49.50 -32.98
N LYS A 51 -28.61 -48.82 -32.43
CA LYS A 51 -29.91 -48.59 -33.07
C LYS A 51 -30.22 -47.09 -33.07
N ALA A 52 -30.95 -46.61 -34.07
CA ALA A 52 -31.47 -45.24 -34.03
C ALA A 52 -32.52 -45.09 -32.92
N ALA A 53 -32.58 -43.90 -32.31
CA ALA A 53 -33.50 -43.53 -31.25
C ALA A 53 -34.31 -42.30 -31.71
N LYS A 54 -35.64 -42.34 -31.55
CA LYS A 54 -36.55 -41.31 -32.07
C LYS A 54 -37.60 -40.92 -31.04
N GLY A 55 -38.11 -39.69 -31.16
CA GLY A 55 -39.21 -39.18 -30.34
C GLY A 55 -38.83 -38.95 -28.88
N TYR A 56 -37.58 -38.60 -28.61
CA TYR A 56 -37.14 -38.21 -27.26
C TYR A 56 -37.47 -36.74 -27.01
N THR A 57 -37.77 -36.41 -25.76
CA THR A 57 -37.97 -35.02 -25.31
C THR A 57 -37.17 -34.76 -24.04
N ILE A 58 -36.93 -33.49 -23.73
CA ILE A 58 -36.36 -33.08 -22.45
C ILE A 58 -37.32 -32.09 -21.80
N ASP A 59 -37.84 -32.45 -20.63
CA ASP A 59 -38.66 -31.55 -19.82
C ASP A 59 -37.80 -30.83 -18.80
N TYR A 60 -37.89 -29.50 -18.77
CA TYR A 60 -37.18 -28.64 -17.84
C TYR A 60 -38.12 -28.01 -16.83
N THR A 61 -37.73 -28.04 -15.56
CA THR A 61 -38.42 -27.36 -14.44
C THR A 61 -37.42 -26.57 -13.60
N LEU A 62 -37.87 -25.46 -13.02
CA LEU A 62 -37.02 -24.54 -12.27
C LEU A 62 -37.38 -24.55 -10.78
N TYR A 63 -36.37 -24.62 -9.91
CA TYR A 63 -36.53 -24.56 -8.46
C TYR A 63 -35.74 -23.38 -7.90
N ALA A 64 -36.37 -22.49 -7.12
CA ALA A 64 -35.70 -21.38 -6.47
C ALA A 64 -34.95 -21.87 -5.23
N ASN A 65 -33.65 -21.57 -5.12
CA ASN A 65 -32.89 -21.83 -3.90
C ASN A 65 -33.09 -20.67 -2.92
N LYS A 66 -33.32 -20.99 -1.64
CA LYS A 66 -33.30 -20.00 -0.56
C LYS A 66 -31.91 -19.36 -0.49
N LEU A 67 -31.88 -18.03 -0.33
CA LEU A 67 -30.63 -17.26 -0.36
C LEU A 67 -29.60 -17.81 0.65
N TYR A 68 -28.37 -18.04 0.18
CA TYR A 68 -27.26 -18.67 0.90
C TYR A 68 -27.49 -20.13 1.35
N SER A 69 -28.49 -20.82 0.80
CA SER A 69 -28.83 -22.21 1.10
C SER A 69 -28.91 -23.06 -0.18
N ASP A 70 -28.99 -24.37 0.01
CA ASP A 70 -29.31 -25.34 -1.05
C ASP A 70 -30.77 -25.80 -0.99
N GLU A 71 -31.49 -25.50 0.10
CA GLU A 71 -32.94 -25.67 0.19
C GLU A 71 -33.61 -24.99 -1.01
N ASN A 72 -34.42 -25.73 -1.77
CA ASN A 72 -35.09 -25.23 -2.95
C ASN A 72 -36.59 -25.58 -3.00
N THR A 73 -37.33 -24.78 -3.76
CA THR A 73 -38.78 -24.94 -3.95
C THR A 73 -39.12 -24.72 -5.42
N LEU A 74 -40.04 -25.52 -5.97
CA LEU A 74 -40.51 -25.39 -7.36
C LEU A 74 -40.99 -23.95 -7.63
N VAL A 75 -40.59 -23.38 -8.77
CA VAL A 75 -41.10 -22.10 -9.26
C VAL A 75 -42.39 -22.36 -10.06
N PRO A 76 -43.58 -21.99 -9.57
CA PRO A 76 -44.83 -22.41 -10.19
C PRO A 76 -45.00 -21.88 -11.61
N GLY A 77 -45.33 -22.77 -12.55
CA GLY A 77 -45.59 -22.43 -13.94
C GLY A 77 -44.36 -21.94 -14.72
N VAL A 78 -43.15 -22.36 -14.31
CA VAL A 78 -41.90 -22.10 -15.03
C VAL A 78 -41.31 -23.44 -15.47
N SER A 79 -41.60 -23.81 -16.71
CA SER A 79 -41.16 -25.06 -17.34
C SER A 79 -41.04 -24.90 -18.85
N ALA A 80 -40.27 -25.78 -19.50
CA ALA A 80 -40.17 -25.83 -20.95
C ALA A 80 -39.85 -27.25 -21.43
N THR A 81 -40.28 -27.62 -22.63
CA THR A 81 -39.98 -28.93 -23.23
C THR A 81 -39.19 -28.72 -24.53
N ALA A 82 -38.04 -29.37 -24.64
CA ALA A 82 -37.27 -29.44 -25.88
C ALA A 82 -37.53 -30.76 -26.60
N THR A 83 -37.77 -30.71 -27.91
CA THR A 83 -37.80 -31.91 -28.75
C THR A 83 -36.38 -32.30 -29.12
N VAL A 84 -36.02 -33.58 -28.97
CA VAL A 84 -34.75 -34.12 -29.45
C VAL A 84 -34.95 -34.64 -30.87
N GLY A 85 -34.12 -34.17 -31.80
CA GLY A 85 -34.11 -34.67 -33.17
C GLY A 85 -33.82 -36.17 -33.23
N ASP A 86 -34.09 -36.81 -34.38
CA ASP A 86 -33.78 -38.22 -34.57
C ASP A 86 -32.28 -38.49 -34.34
N LEU A 87 -31.99 -39.37 -33.38
CA LEU A 87 -30.64 -39.77 -33.01
C LEU A 87 -30.25 -41.01 -33.80
N GLU A 88 -29.35 -40.87 -34.76
CA GLU A 88 -28.79 -42.00 -35.50
C GLU A 88 -28.01 -42.96 -34.58
N LYS A 89 -27.72 -44.17 -35.07
CA LYS A 89 -26.85 -45.12 -34.35
C LYS A 89 -25.51 -44.44 -34.05
N LYS A 90 -25.05 -44.48 -32.80
CA LYS A 90 -23.81 -43.79 -32.37
C LYS A 90 -23.79 -42.27 -32.66
N GLY A 91 -24.95 -41.64 -32.88
CA GLY A 91 -25.08 -40.23 -33.24
C GLY A 91 -25.31 -39.28 -32.07
N GLU A 92 -25.27 -37.98 -32.35
CA GLU A 92 -25.51 -36.88 -31.41
C GLU A 92 -26.48 -35.85 -32.03
N GLN A 93 -27.28 -35.19 -31.19
CA GLN A 93 -28.17 -34.09 -31.57
C GLN A 93 -28.17 -33.03 -30.47
N THR A 94 -28.29 -31.77 -30.84
CA THR A 94 -28.46 -30.67 -29.88
C THR A 94 -29.94 -30.27 -29.82
N ALA A 95 -30.55 -30.39 -28.63
CA ALA A 95 -31.91 -29.95 -28.38
C ALA A 95 -31.89 -28.56 -27.73
N THR A 96 -32.65 -27.61 -28.29
CA THR A 96 -32.70 -26.23 -27.79
C THR A 96 -34.11 -25.83 -27.40
N VAL A 97 -34.24 -25.02 -26.35
CA VAL A 97 -35.49 -24.41 -25.92
C VAL A 97 -35.23 -23.14 -25.11
N THR A 98 -36.16 -22.19 -25.15
CA THR A 98 -36.15 -21.04 -24.23
C THR A 98 -37.20 -21.26 -23.14
N LEU A 99 -36.75 -21.33 -21.90
CA LEU A 99 -37.61 -21.34 -20.73
C LEU A 99 -37.92 -19.89 -20.32
N LYS A 100 -39.22 -19.54 -20.28
CA LYS A 100 -39.69 -18.20 -19.89
C LYS A 100 -39.92 -18.18 -18.39
N ALA A 101 -39.17 -17.35 -17.68
CA ALA A 101 -39.27 -17.22 -16.23
C ALA A 101 -40.07 -15.97 -15.81
N GLY A 102 -40.15 -14.94 -16.66
CA GLY A 102 -40.92 -13.74 -16.35
C GLY A 102 -40.29 -12.93 -15.22
N ASP A 103 -41.16 -12.28 -14.46
CA ASP A 103 -40.88 -11.56 -13.21
C ASP A 103 -40.80 -12.50 -11.98
N LYS A 104 -40.98 -13.81 -12.17
CA LYS A 104 -41.00 -14.81 -11.09
C LYS A 104 -39.61 -15.12 -10.51
N VAL A 105 -38.56 -14.62 -11.14
CA VAL A 105 -37.17 -14.82 -10.72
C VAL A 105 -36.50 -13.51 -10.37
N LYS A 106 -35.59 -13.57 -9.43
CA LYS A 106 -34.75 -12.47 -8.96
C LYS A 106 -33.36 -12.53 -9.59
N PRO A 107 -32.76 -11.37 -9.90
CA PRO A 107 -31.43 -11.32 -10.50
C PRO A 107 -30.35 -11.77 -9.53
N TRP A 108 -29.33 -12.46 -10.05
CA TRP A 108 -28.13 -12.81 -9.33
C TRP A 108 -27.12 -11.65 -9.36
N SER A 109 -26.53 -11.34 -8.21
CA SER A 109 -25.38 -10.44 -8.04
C SER A 109 -24.54 -10.87 -6.85
N ALA A 110 -23.32 -10.31 -6.68
CA ALA A 110 -22.51 -10.56 -5.48
C ALA A 110 -23.12 -9.99 -4.19
N GLU A 111 -24.02 -9.00 -4.31
CA GLU A 111 -24.76 -8.40 -3.19
C GLU A 111 -25.91 -9.33 -2.74
N ALA A 112 -26.65 -9.88 -3.71
CA ALA A 112 -27.76 -10.80 -3.50
C ALA A 112 -27.69 -11.98 -4.51
N PRO A 113 -27.02 -13.09 -4.15
CA PRO A 113 -26.79 -14.21 -5.06
C PRO A 113 -28.00 -15.16 -5.16
N TYR A 114 -29.11 -14.68 -5.72
CA TYR A 114 -30.28 -15.53 -5.96
C TYR A 114 -29.96 -16.62 -7.00
N ARG A 115 -30.00 -17.89 -6.56
CA ARG A 115 -29.75 -19.06 -7.42
C ARG A 115 -31.03 -19.87 -7.62
N TYR A 116 -31.03 -20.63 -8.70
CA TYR A 116 -32.07 -21.59 -9.04
C TYR A 116 -31.41 -22.90 -9.46
N THR A 117 -32.11 -24.00 -9.25
CA THR A 117 -31.74 -25.33 -9.76
C THR A 117 -32.62 -25.62 -10.97
N LEU A 118 -32.01 -25.70 -12.16
CA LEU A 118 -32.66 -26.19 -13.37
C LEU A 118 -32.59 -27.72 -13.35
N VAL A 119 -33.74 -28.39 -13.38
CA VAL A 119 -33.85 -29.85 -13.45
C VAL A 119 -34.34 -30.24 -14.83
N GLY A 120 -33.59 -31.12 -15.51
CA GLY A 120 -33.94 -31.69 -16.80
C GLY A 120 -34.25 -33.18 -16.69
N GLU A 121 -35.31 -33.63 -17.36
CA GLU A 121 -35.69 -35.03 -17.50
C GLU A 121 -35.70 -35.42 -18.97
N LEU A 122 -34.74 -36.26 -19.39
CA LEU A 122 -34.74 -36.86 -20.72
C LEU A 122 -35.77 -37.99 -20.76
N LYS A 123 -36.78 -37.90 -21.62
CA LYS A 123 -37.89 -38.86 -21.74
C LYS A 123 -37.86 -39.57 -23.08
N ASP A 124 -38.17 -40.86 -23.06
CA ASP A 124 -38.38 -41.63 -24.29
C ASP A 124 -39.74 -41.30 -24.93
N LYS A 125 -39.99 -41.87 -26.12
CA LYS A 125 -41.25 -41.68 -26.85
C LYS A 125 -42.52 -42.15 -26.12
N LYS A 126 -42.39 -42.88 -25.01
CA LYS A 126 -43.50 -43.33 -24.16
C LYS A 126 -43.67 -42.44 -22.92
N GLY A 127 -42.87 -41.37 -22.80
CA GLY A 127 -42.86 -40.48 -21.65
C GLY A 127 -42.09 -41.01 -20.44
N LYS A 128 -41.35 -42.12 -20.57
CA LYS A 128 -40.54 -42.66 -19.47
C LYS A 128 -39.25 -41.86 -19.32
N VAL A 129 -38.96 -41.41 -18.10
CA VAL A 129 -37.67 -40.76 -17.77
C VAL A 129 -36.53 -41.77 -17.90
N VAL A 130 -35.53 -41.41 -18.71
CA VAL A 130 -34.31 -42.17 -19.01
C VAL A 130 -33.12 -41.61 -18.23
N GLU A 131 -33.03 -40.29 -18.10
CA GLU A 131 -32.00 -39.59 -17.32
C GLU A 131 -32.62 -38.38 -16.64
N THR A 132 -32.24 -38.13 -15.39
CA THR A 132 -32.48 -36.87 -14.69
C THR A 132 -31.14 -36.21 -14.41
N PHE A 133 -31.03 -34.92 -14.73
CA PHE A 133 -29.83 -34.13 -14.53
C PHE A 133 -30.21 -32.73 -14.04
N SER A 134 -29.25 -32.01 -13.48
CA SER A 134 -29.49 -30.64 -13.01
C SER A 134 -28.25 -29.76 -13.10
N THR A 135 -28.47 -28.45 -13.11
CA THR A 135 -27.42 -27.45 -12.96
C THR A 135 -27.94 -26.25 -12.17
N ALA A 136 -27.04 -25.57 -11.46
CA ALA A 136 -27.37 -24.31 -10.82
C ALA A 136 -27.31 -23.18 -11.86
N VAL A 137 -28.25 -22.26 -11.79
CA VAL A 137 -28.30 -21.06 -12.63
C VAL A 137 -28.59 -19.83 -11.76
N GLY A 138 -28.07 -18.67 -12.17
CA GLY A 138 -28.41 -17.38 -11.56
C GLY A 138 -28.75 -16.40 -12.68
N PHE A 139 -29.95 -15.81 -12.64
CA PHE A 139 -30.40 -14.93 -13.71
C PHE A 139 -29.62 -13.62 -13.67
N ARG A 140 -28.77 -13.38 -14.67
CA ARG A 140 -28.04 -12.12 -14.81
C ARG A 140 -27.74 -11.82 -16.26
N LYS A 141 -27.54 -10.55 -16.58
CA LYS A 141 -27.11 -10.11 -17.92
C LYS A 141 -25.86 -9.26 -17.82
N ILE A 142 -24.84 -9.60 -18.61
CA ILE A 142 -23.61 -8.81 -18.76
C ILE A 142 -23.60 -8.19 -20.14
N GLU A 143 -23.30 -6.89 -20.20
CA GLU A 143 -23.26 -6.15 -21.46
C GLU A 143 -22.10 -5.15 -21.46
N ILE A 144 -21.50 -4.94 -22.63
CA ILE A 144 -20.57 -3.83 -22.85
C ILE A 144 -21.17 -2.91 -23.91
N LYS A 145 -21.53 -1.69 -23.53
CA LYS A 145 -22.23 -0.73 -24.42
C LYS A 145 -21.71 0.70 -24.28
N GLN A 146 -21.93 1.48 -25.33
CA GLN A 146 -21.65 2.91 -25.34
C GLN A 146 -22.67 3.67 -24.49
N THR A 147 -22.19 4.65 -23.74
CA THR A 147 -22.97 5.44 -22.79
C THR A 147 -22.65 6.91 -23.03
N ALA A 148 -23.69 7.72 -23.22
CA ALA A 148 -23.51 9.15 -23.35
C ALA A 148 -23.21 9.79 -22.00
N ALA A 149 -22.45 10.90 -22.00
CA ALA A 149 -22.06 11.62 -20.78
C ALA A 149 -23.25 11.99 -19.88
N LYS A 150 -24.41 12.34 -20.47
CA LYS A 150 -25.63 12.70 -19.72
C LYS A 150 -26.26 11.53 -18.95
N ASP A 151 -25.94 10.29 -19.34
CA ASP A 151 -26.47 9.06 -18.76
C ASP A 151 -25.46 8.40 -17.79
N ASP A 152 -24.32 9.06 -17.55
CA ASP A 152 -23.23 8.62 -16.68
C ASP A 152 -23.18 9.44 -15.38
N GLU A 153 -22.89 8.79 -14.25
CA GLU A 153 -22.90 9.46 -12.94
C GLU A 153 -21.73 10.45 -12.75
N PHE A 154 -20.71 10.40 -13.60
CA PHE A 154 -19.55 11.30 -13.59
C PHE A 154 -19.56 12.31 -14.74
N GLY A 155 -20.59 12.30 -15.58
CA GLY A 155 -20.66 13.17 -16.76
C GLY A 155 -19.68 12.79 -17.86
N LEU A 156 -19.24 11.53 -17.93
CA LEU A 156 -18.26 11.04 -18.90
C LEU A 156 -18.94 10.12 -19.94
N ALA A 157 -18.67 10.36 -21.22
CA ALA A 157 -19.09 9.44 -22.28
C ALA A 157 -18.07 8.31 -22.41
N GLY A 158 -18.53 7.08 -22.64
CA GLY A 158 -17.62 5.95 -22.77
C GLY A 158 -18.31 4.62 -22.99
N ARG A 159 -17.49 3.59 -23.22
CA ARG A 159 -17.93 2.20 -23.37
C ARG A 159 -17.76 1.48 -22.03
N TYR A 160 -18.87 1.08 -21.40
CA TYR A 160 -18.86 0.57 -20.03
C TYR A 160 -19.34 -0.87 -19.93
N TYR A 161 -18.86 -1.55 -18.88
CA TYR A 161 -19.34 -2.86 -18.46
C TYR A 161 -20.59 -2.68 -17.59
N TYR A 162 -21.63 -3.45 -17.88
CA TYR A 162 -22.87 -3.49 -17.13
C TYR A 162 -23.15 -4.90 -16.62
N LEU A 163 -23.57 -5.00 -15.37
CA LEU A 163 -24.24 -6.17 -14.81
C LEU A 163 -25.67 -5.77 -14.45
N ASN A 164 -26.67 -6.44 -15.00
CA ASN A 164 -28.09 -6.16 -14.75
C ASN A 164 -28.43 -4.67 -14.87
N GLY A 165 -27.87 -4.00 -15.89
CA GLY A 165 -28.08 -2.58 -16.14
C GLY A 165 -27.31 -1.61 -15.24
N LYS A 166 -26.37 -2.07 -14.40
CA LYS A 166 -25.55 -1.23 -13.49
C LYS A 166 -24.05 -1.34 -13.77
N THR A 167 -23.33 -0.22 -13.67
CA THR A 167 -21.87 -0.12 -13.79
C THR A 167 -21.16 -0.45 -12.47
N ILE A 168 -21.15 -1.73 -12.12
CA ILE A 168 -20.64 -2.22 -10.84
C ILE A 168 -19.12 -1.98 -10.65
N LYS A 169 -18.64 -2.08 -9.41
CA LYS A 169 -17.21 -2.13 -9.06
C LYS A 169 -16.79 -3.51 -8.56
N MET A 170 -15.72 -4.03 -9.13
CA MET A 170 -15.05 -5.28 -8.76
C MET A 170 -13.93 -4.98 -7.76
N LYS A 171 -14.19 -5.36 -6.51
CA LYS A 171 -13.33 -5.22 -5.33
C LYS A 171 -12.59 -6.53 -5.14
N GLY A 172 -11.52 -6.71 -5.91
CA GLY A 172 -10.94 -8.02 -6.18
C GLY A 172 -9.69 -8.39 -5.39
N VAL A 173 -9.41 -9.70 -5.34
CA VAL A 173 -8.13 -10.31 -4.97
C VAL A 173 -7.80 -11.45 -5.94
N ASN A 174 -6.52 -11.67 -6.21
CA ASN A 174 -6.03 -12.87 -6.90
C ASN A 174 -5.93 -14.01 -5.89
N ARG A 175 -6.36 -15.22 -6.25
CA ARG A 175 -6.35 -16.38 -5.36
C ARG A 175 -5.66 -17.57 -6.03
N HIS A 176 -4.61 -18.08 -5.38
CA HIS A 176 -4.03 -19.38 -5.67
C HIS A 176 -4.61 -20.47 -4.75
N GLU A 177 -4.78 -21.69 -5.27
CA GLU A 177 -5.06 -22.89 -4.46
C GLU A 177 -3.79 -23.35 -3.73
N THR A 178 -3.63 -22.93 -2.47
CA THR A 178 -2.49 -23.30 -1.62
C THR A 178 -2.89 -23.67 -0.18
N SER A 179 -2.14 -24.59 0.42
CA SER A 179 -2.23 -24.96 1.83
C SER A 179 -0.86 -25.35 2.36
N PRO A 180 -0.41 -24.83 3.52
CA PRO A 180 0.88 -25.21 4.08
C PRO A 180 1.01 -26.69 4.43
N ALA A 181 -0.12 -27.36 4.65
CA ALA A 181 -0.18 -28.78 5.00
C ALA A 181 -0.23 -29.69 3.77
N THR A 182 -0.97 -29.29 2.73
CA THR A 182 -1.39 -30.18 1.64
C THR A 182 -1.08 -29.67 0.23
N GLY A 183 -0.37 -28.53 0.10
CA GLY A 183 -0.03 -27.95 -1.19
C GLY A 183 -1.28 -27.53 -1.97
N HIS A 184 -1.43 -28.03 -3.20
CA HIS A 184 -2.57 -27.70 -4.08
C HIS A 184 -3.86 -28.48 -3.78
N TYR A 185 -3.85 -29.43 -2.84
CA TYR A 185 -5.11 -30.01 -2.36
C TYR A 185 -5.75 -29.08 -1.33
N ILE A 186 -6.93 -28.55 -1.66
CA ILE A 186 -7.66 -27.60 -0.84
C ILE A 186 -8.92 -28.27 -0.26
N PRO A 187 -9.03 -28.43 1.08
CA PRO A 187 -10.24 -28.90 1.72
C PRO A 187 -11.44 -27.98 1.49
N ARG A 188 -12.66 -28.54 1.53
CA ARG A 188 -13.90 -27.77 1.34
C ARG A 188 -14.10 -26.72 2.44
N GLU A 189 -13.70 -27.07 3.65
CA GLU A 189 -13.75 -26.23 4.84
C GLU A 189 -12.89 -24.98 4.66
N GLN A 190 -11.68 -25.15 4.12
CA GLN A 190 -10.77 -24.07 3.78
C GLN A 190 -11.40 -23.14 2.72
N MET A 191 -11.90 -23.67 1.60
CA MET A 191 -12.55 -22.83 0.58
C MET A 191 -13.74 -22.03 1.15
N LEU A 192 -14.54 -22.64 2.05
CA LEU A 192 -15.67 -21.97 2.70
C LEU A 192 -15.20 -20.85 3.64
N GLU A 193 -14.17 -21.11 4.44
CA GLU A 193 -13.57 -20.13 5.33
C GLU A 193 -13.01 -18.93 4.54
N GLU A 194 -12.31 -19.19 3.44
CA GLU A 194 -11.78 -18.15 2.55
C GLU A 194 -12.90 -17.24 2.04
N VAL A 195 -13.99 -17.80 1.51
CA VAL A 195 -15.16 -17.01 1.07
C VAL A 195 -15.71 -16.18 2.23
N PHE A 196 -15.79 -16.72 3.44
CA PHE A 196 -16.31 -15.98 4.60
C PHE A 196 -15.37 -14.85 5.05
N ILE A 197 -14.05 -15.05 4.99
CA ILE A 197 -13.08 -13.97 5.25
C ILE A 197 -13.19 -12.89 4.16
N MET A 198 -13.38 -13.26 2.89
CA MET A 198 -13.59 -12.30 1.79
C MET A 198 -14.85 -11.46 2.00
N LYS A 199 -15.99 -12.08 2.33
CA LYS A 199 -17.24 -11.35 2.64
C LYS A 199 -17.07 -10.41 3.84
N ARG A 200 -16.33 -10.82 4.88
CA ARG A 200 -15.99 -9.98 6.04
C ARG A 200 -15.05 -8.82 5.71
N GLY A 201 -14.27 -8.95 4.64
CA GLY A 201 -13.30 -7.97 4.12
C GLY A 201 -13.84 -7.07 3.00
N ASN A 202 -15.16 -7.09 2.76
CA ASN A 202 -15.81 -6.32 1.68
C ASN A 202 -15.32 -6.67 0.25
N ILE A 203 -14.69 -7.83 0.09
CA ILE A 203 -14.25 -8.36 -1.22
C ILE A 203 -15.48 -8.96 -1.92
N ASN A 204 -15.65 -8.61 -3.21
CA ASN A 204 -16.76 -9.11 -4.03
C ASN A 204 -16.31 -9.79 -5.33
N HIS A 205 -15.00 -9.82 -5.60
CA HIS A 205 -14.43 -10.35 -6.83
C HIS A 205 -13.17 -11.19 -6.53
N VAL A 206 -12.98 -12.27 -7.28
CA VAL A 206 -11.76 -13.07 -7.27
C VAL A 206 -11.34 -13.36 -8.71
N ARG A 207 -10.04 -13.23 -8.99
CA ARG A 207 -9.41 -13.80 -10.18
C ARG A 207 -8.78 -15.14 -9.79
N ASN A 208 -9.14 -16.20 -10.51
CA ASN A 208 -8.60 -17.54 -10.30
C ASN A 208 -7.18 -17.61 -10.91
N CYS A 209 -6.15 -17.22 -10.15
CA CYS A 209 -4.78 -17.16 -10.67
C CYS A 209 -4.08 -18.53 -10.57
N HIS A 210 -3.50 -19.09 -11.63
CA HIS A 210 -3.64 -18.76 -13.06
C HIS A 210 -4.19 -19.98 -13.81
N TYR A 211 -5.27 -20.54 -13.28
CA TYR A 211 -5.87 -21.78 -13.74
C TYR A 211 -7.29 -21.95 -13.17
N PRO A 212 -8.13 -22.83 -13.75
CA PRO A 212 -9.44 -23.13 -13.19
C PRO A 212 -9.34 -23.85 -11.84
N ASP A 213 -10.04 -23.34 -10.83
CA ASP A 213 -10.05 -23.86 -9.45
C ASP A 213 -10.84 -25.18 -9.32
N ALA A 214 -10.86 -25.78 -8.13
CA ALA A 214 -11.71 -26.95 -7.88
C ALA A 214 -13.21 -26.61 -8.06
N PRO A 215 -14.06 -27.52 -8.61
CA PRO A 215 -15.48 -27.25 -8.86
C PRO A 215 -16.29 -26.73 -7.66
N TYR A 216 -15.89 -27.11 -6.43
CA TYR A 216 -16.56 -26.64 -5.22
C TYR A 216 -16.39 -25.13 -4.99
N TRP A 217 -15.30 -24.53 -5.48
CA TRP A 217 -15.04 -23.09 -5.40
C TRP A 217 -16.10 -22.27 -6.14
N TYR A 218 -16.40 -22.64 -7.39
CA TYR A 218 -17.43 -21.98 -8.20
C TYR A 218 -18.82 -22.09 -7.55
N TYR A 219 -19.13 -23.27 -7.00
CA TYR A 219 -20.38 -23.48 -6.25
C TYR A 219 -20.48 -22.53 -5.04
N LEU A 220 -19.40 -22.32 -4.29
CA LEU A 220 -19.38 -21.38 -3.17
C LEU A 220 -19.52 -19.93 -3.63
N CYS A 221 -18.83 -19.55 -4.71
CA CYS A 221 -18.91 -18.21 -5.28
C CYS A 221 -20.30 -17.88 -5.81
N ASP A 222 -20.96 -18.85 -6.44
CA ASP A 222 -22.36 -18.73 -6.83
C ASP A 222 -23.27 -18.56 -5.61
N LYS A 223 -23.04 -19.35 -4.55
CA LYS A 223 -23.91 -19.42 -3.35
C LYS A 223 -23.82 -18.17 -2.49
N TYR A 224 -22.62 -17.64 -2.30
CA TYR A 224 -22.33 -16.54 -1.38
C TYR A 224 -22.08 -15.20 -2.09
N GLY A 225 -22.04 -15.20 -3.42
CA GLY A 225 -21.94 -13.99 -4.22
C GLY A 225 -20.52 -13.44 -4.24
N ILE A 226 -19.68 -14.03 -5.08
CA ILE A 226 -18.35 -13.54 -5.47
C ILE A 226 -18.30 -13.59 -7.00
N TYR A 227 -17.92 -12.50 -7.63
CA TYR A 227 -17.67 -12.42 -9.06
C TYR A 227 -16.33 -13.08 -9.40
N LEU A 228 -16.28 -13.91 -10.44
CA LEU A 228 -15.08 -14.61 -10.88
C LEU A 228 -14.61 -14.12 -12.25
N GLU A 229 -13.32 -13.81 -12.32
CA GLU A 229 -12.52 -13.89 -13.55
C GLU A 229 -11.96 -15.31 -13.59
N ASP A 230 -12.53 -16.15 -14.44
CA ASP A 230 -12.10 -17.54 -14.61
C ASP A 230 -11.01 -17.61 -15.68
N GLU A 231 -9.86 -18.20 -15.36
CA GLU A 231 -8.65 -18.09 -16.17
C GLU A 231 -8.16 -19.46 -16.64
N ALA A 232 -7.87 -19.57 -17.94
CA ALA A 232 -7.36 -20.81 -18.52
C ALA A 232 -5.95 -21.10 -17.98
N ASN A 233 -5.65 -22.39 -17.75
CA ASN A 233 -4.34 -22.84 -17.27
C ASN A 233 -3.27 -22.76 -18.37
N ILE A 234 -2.86 -21.54 -18.71
CA ILE A 234 -1.86 -21.22 -19.74
C ILE A 234 -0.99 -20.09 -19.22
N GLU A 235 0.24 -20.44 -18.86
CA GLU A 235 1.30 -19.51 -18.50
C GLU A 235 2.62 -20.03 -19.06
N SER A 236 3.31 -19.22 -19.86
CA SER A 236 4.59 -19.59 -20.48
C SER A 236 5.63 -18.50 -20.29
N HIS A 237 5.64 -17.88 -19.10
CA HIS A 237 6.42 -16.69 -18.75
C HIS A 237 7.90 -16.79 -19.16
N GLN A 238 8.53 -17.96 -18.94
CA GLN A 238 9.95 -18.18 -19.26
C GLN A 238 10.33 -17.92 -20.73
N TYR A 239 9.38 -18.04 -21.67
CA TYR A 239 9.62 -17.80 -23.09
C TYR A 239 9.43 -16.34 -23.51
N TYR A 240 9.13 -15.45 -22.57
CA TYR A 240 8.82 -14.04 -22.81
C TYR A 240 7.75 -13.87 -23.91
N TYR A 241 7.70 -12.69 -24.53
CA TYR A 241 6.57 -12.24 -25.35
C TYR A 241 6.95 -11.89 -26.79
N GLY A 242 8.22 -12.11 -27.15
CA GLY A 242 8.74 -11.88 -28.50
C GLY A 242 8.45 -13.04 -29.45
N LYS A 243 9.21 -13.12 -30.56
CA LYS A 243 9.03 -14.15 -31.60
C LYS A 243 9.14 -15.60 -31.07
N GLU A 244 9.87 -15.81 -29.98
CA GLU A 244 10.09 -17.09 -29.32
C GLU A 244 8.91 -17.51 -28.43
N SER A 245 7.96 -16.61 -28.15
CA SER A 245 6.79 -16.91 -27.33
C SER A 245 5.96 -18.03 -27.96
N LEU A 246 5.55 -19.00 -27.13
CA LEU A 246 4.70 -20.12 -27.54
C LEU A 246 3.33 -19.67 -28.06
N SER A 247 2.92 -18.44 -27.76
CA SER A 247 1.71 -17.83 -28.33
C SER A 247 1.76 -17.64 -29.85
N HIS A 248 2.95 -17.59 -30.45
CA HIS A 248 3.13 -17.47 -31.91
C HIS A 248 3.34 -18.81 -32.63
N VAL A 249 3.64 -19.88 -31.89
CA VAL A 249 4.05 -21.19 -32.43
C VAL A 249 2.81 -21.98 -32.86
N PRO A 250 2.61 -22.28 -34.16
CA PRO A 250 1.37 -22.90 -34.65
C PRO A 250 1.04 -24.26 -34.02
N GLU A 251 2.05 -25.04 -33.64
CA GLU A 251 1.91 -26.34 -32.99
C GLU A 251 1.24 -26.25 -31.61
N PHE A 252 1.38 -25.10 -30.93
CA PHE A 252 0.74 -24.83 -29.64
C PHE A 252 -0.68 -24.30 -29.75
N LYS A 253 -1.20 -24.03 -30.98
CA LYS A 253 -2.56 -23.53 -31.19
C LYS A 253 -3.60 -24.45 -30.56
N ASN A 254 -3.54 -25.74 -30.87
CA ASN A 254 -4.54 -26.69 -30.40
C ASN A 254 -4.53 -26.83 -28.87
N ALA A 255 -3.35 -26.81 -28.25
CA ALA A 255 -3.23 -26.84 -26.79
C ALA A 255 -3.79 -25.56 -26.14
N THR A 256 -3.53 -24.40 -26.73
CA THR A 256 -4.03 -23.09 -26.26
C THR A 256 -5.56 -23.03 -26.33
N VAL A 257 -6.12 -23.43 -27.48
CA VAL A 257 -7.58 -23.46 -27.70
C VAL A 257 -8.24 -24.50 -26.79
N ALA A 258 -7.67 -25.71 -26.68
CA ALA A 258 -8.24 -26.78 -25.87
C ALA A 258 -8.36 -26.38 -24.39
N ARG A 259 -7.28 -25.86 -23.78
CA ARG A 259 -7.29 -25.44 -22.36
C ARG A 259 -8.30 -24.32 -22.07
N ASN A 260 -8.45 -23.37 -23.00
CA ASN A 260 -9.48 -22.34 -22.91
C ASN A 260 -10.89 -22.93 -22.99
N MET A 261 -11.13 -23.80 -23.97
CA MET A 261 -12.45 -24.40 -24.15
C MET A 261 -12.79 -25.39 -23.03
N GLU A 262 -11.84 -26.14 -22.49
CA GLU A 262 -12.04 -27.02 -21.33
C GLU A 262 -12.54 -26.24 -20.10
N MET A 263 -11.94 -25.09 -19.81
CA MET A 263 -12.43 -24.17 -18.77
C MET A 263 -13.87 -23.73 -19.09
N VAL A 264 -14.10 -23.15 -20.27
CA VAL A 264 -15.41 -22.58 -20.61
C VAL A 264 -16.51 -23.65 -20.60
N HIS A 265 -16.27 -24.82 -21.18
CA HIS A 265 -17.22 -25.94 -21.14
C HIS A 265 -17.52 -26.38 -19.70
N ALA A 266 -16.52 -26.42 -18.82
CA ALA A 266 -16.71 -26.84 -17.44
C ALA A 266 -17.52 -25.81 -16.61
N THR A 267 -17.41 -24.51 -16.90
CA THR A 267 -17.90 -23.46 -15.99
C THR A 267 -18.94 -22.50 -16.58
N VAL A 268 -19.37 -22.66 -17.84
CA VAL A 268 -20.30 -21.73 -18.53
C VAL A 268 -21.62 -21.47 -17.80
N ASN A 269 -22.12 -22.43 -17.02
CA ASN A 269 -23.39 -22.29 -16.29
C ASN A 269 -23.25 -21.55 -14.95
N HIS A 270 -22.03 -21.33 -14.45
CA HIS A 270 -21.83 -20.63 -13.18
C HIS A 270 -22.15 -19.14 -13.32
N PRO A 271 -23.15 -18.61 -12.58
CA PRO A 271 -23.46 -17.17 -12.61
C PRO A 271 -22.32 -16.31 -12.05
N SER A 272 -21.50 -16.85 -11.14
CA SER A 272 -20.33 -16.16 -10.59
C SER A 272 -19.27 -15.85 -11.63
N VAL A 273 -19.10 -16.68 -12.66
CA VAL A 273 -18.14 -16.37 -13.73
C VAL A 273 -18.68 -15.21 -14.55
N VAL A 274 -17.96 -14.09 -14.53
CA VAL A 274 -18.38 -12.84 -15.18
C VAL A 274 -17.36 -12.30 -16.18
N ILE A 275 -16.15 -12.85 -16.20
CA ILE A 275 -15.08 -12.57 -17.16
C ILE A 275 -14.39 -13.91 -17.50
N TRP A 276 -14.10 -14.12 -18.79
CA TRP A 276 -13.19 -15.17 -19.24
C TRP A 276 -11.79 -14.58 -19.43
N SER A 277 -10.77 -15.15 -18.78
CA SER A 277 -9.36 -14.80 -19.03
C SER A 277 -8.69 -15.88 -19.87
N LEU A 278 -7.99 -15.47 -20.93
CA LEU A 278 -7.34 -16.41 -21.86
C LEU A 278 -6.12 -17.13 -21.29
N GLY A 279 -5.55 -16.61 -20.20
CA GLY A 279 -4.32 -17.07 -19.55
C GLY A 279 -3.53 -15.91 -18.94
N ASN A 280 -2.31 -16.19 -18.49
CA ASN A 280 -1.43 -15.22 -17.83
C ASN A 280 -0.05 -15.21 -18.49
N GLU A 281 0.53 -14.03 -18.71
CA GLU A 281 1.96 -13.87 -19.07
C GLU A 281 2.50 -14.86 -20.12
N ALA A 282 1.70 -15.13 -21.17
CA ALA A 282 1.99 -16.15 -22.18
C ALA A 282 2.25 -15.56 -23.57
N GLY A 283 2.37 -14.24 -23.68
CA GLY A 283 2.64 -13.49 -24.92
C GLY A 283 1.41 -13.21 -25.79
N PRO A 284 1.51 -12.32 -26.80
CA PRO A 284 0.37 -11.76 -27.52
C PRO A 284 0.00 -12.49 -28.83
N GLY A 285 0.52 -13.69 -29.08
CA GLY A 285 0.47 -14.31 -30.40
C GLY A 285 -0.88 -14.84 -30.90
N VAL A 286 -0.89 -15.28 -32.17
CA VAL A 286 -2.08 -15.69 -32.93
C VAL A 286 -2.87 -16.84 -32.29
N ASN A 287 -2.21 -17.68 -31.48
CA ASN A 287 -2.89 -18.78 -30.78
C ASN A 287 -4.00 -18.25 -29.85
N PHE A 288 -3.80 -17.07 -29.24
CA PHE A 288 -4.81 -16.43 -28.40
C PHE A 288 -5.95 -15.79 -29.21
N VAL A 289 -5.70 -15.36 -30.45
CA VAL A 289 -6.76 -14.92 -31.36
C VAL A 289 -7.72 -16.07 -31.67
N GLU A 290 -7.17 -17.26 -31.92
CA GLU A 290 -7.96 -18.46 -32.21
C GLU A 290 -8.70 -18.95 -30.96
N ALA A 291 -8.09 -18.88 -29.78
CA ALA A 291 -8.77 -19.17 -28.51
C ALA A 291 -9.93 -18.21 -28.25
N TYR A 292 -9.72 -16.89 -28.42
CA TYR A 292 -10.77 -15.89 -28.33
C TYR A 292 -11.94 -16.20 -29.29
N LYS A 293 -11.67 -16.47 -30.58
CA LYS A 293 -12.70 -16.82 -31.57
C LYS A 293 -13.49 -18.08 -31.18
N ALA A 294 -12.81 -19.10 -30.65
CA ALA A 294 -13.46 -20.31 -30.19
C ALA A 294 -14.40 -20.03 -29.01
N ILE A 295 -13.95 -19.24 -28.03
CA ILE A 295 -14.80 -18.80 -26.91
C ILE A 295 -15.99 -18.00 -27.43
N LYS A 296 -15.80 -16.98 -28.29
CA LYS A 296 -16.92 -16.15 -28.78
C LYS A 296 -17.91 -16.90 -29.64
N THR A 297 -17.49 -18.00 -30.27
CA THR A 297 -18.39 -18.89 -31.02
C THR A 297 -19.25 -19.71 -30.06
N TYR A 298 -18.70 -20.12 -28.91
CA TYR A 298 -19.42 -20.89 -27.90
C TYR A 298 -20.22 -20.02 -26.93
N ASP A 299 -19.66 -18.95 -26.36
CA ASP A 299 -20.29 -18.07 -25.37
C ASP A 299 -20.10 -16.58 -25.71
N THR A 300 -21.22 -15.90 -25.95
CA THR A 300 -21.28 -14.45 -26.16
C THR A 300 -21.83 -13.70 -24.94
N SER A 301 -22.24 -14.39 -23.88
CA SER A 301 -22.88 -13.81 -22.69
C SER A 301 -21.92 -13.17 -21.70
N ARG A 302 -20.60 -13.30 -21.94
CA ARG A 302 -19.52 -12.79 -21.10
C ARG A 302 -18.43 -12.13 -21.96
N PRO A 303 -17.75 -11.10 -21.44
CA PRO A 303 -16.56 -10.56 -22.06
C PRO A 303 -15.36 -11.49 -21.86
N VAL A 304 -14.44 -11.42 -22.81
CA VAL A 304 -13.11 -12.04 -22.71
C VAL A 304 -12.08 -10.94 -22.42
N GLN A 305 -11.11 -11.26 -21.56
CA GLN A 305 -9.96 -10.44 -21.17
C GLN A 305 -8.65 -11.21 -21.40
N TYR A 306 -7.56 -10.50 -21.69
CA TYR A 306 -6.21 -11.06 -21.70
C TYR A 306 -5.20 -9.93 -21.65
N GLU A 307 -4.45 -9.86 -20.55
CA GLU A 307 -3.63 -8.69 -20.23
C GLU A 307 -2.53 -8.45 -21.29
N ARG A 308 -1.92 -9.52 -21.80
CA ARG A 308 -0.81 -9.42 -22.76
C ARG A 308 -1.26 -9.03 -24.17
N ASN A 309 -2.57 -9.02 -24.48
CA ASN A 309 -3.07 -8.56 -25.78
C ASN A 309 -4.46 -7.91 -25.71
N ASN A 310 -4.47 -6.63 -25.30
CA ASN A 310 -5.68 -5.80 -25.24
C ASN A 310 -6.35 -5.51 -26.61
N SER A 311 -5.77 -5.91 -27.74
CA SER A 311 -6.32 -5.62 -29.07
C SER A 311 -7.36 -6.63 -29.57
N ILE A 312 -7.42 -7.81 -28.94
CA ILE A 312 -8.24 -8.95 -29.40
C ILE A 312 -9.43 -9.25 -28.48
N VAL A 313 -9.59 -8.48 -27.40
CA VAL A 313 -10.47 -8.78 -26.26
C VAL A 313 -11.61 -7.77 -26.12
N ASP A 314 -12.63 -8.14 -25.34
CA ASP A 314 -13.83 -7.32 -25.12
C ASP A 314 -13.60 -6.21 -24.08
N MET A 315 -12.64 -6.43 -23.17
CA MET A 315 -12.27 -5.52 -22.09
C MET A 315 -10.76 -5.49 -21.86
N GLY A 316 -10.25 -4.33 -21.43
CA GLY A 316 -8.83 -4.10 -21.24
C GLY A 316 -8.35 -4.50 -19.84
N SER A 317 -7.08 -4.88 -19.75
CA SER A 317 -6.38 -5.16 -18.50
C SER A 317 -4.90 -4.88 -18.62
N ASN A 318 -4.28 -4.49 -17.50
CA ASN A 318 -2.83 -4.40 -17.30
C ASN A 318 -2.49 -4.98 -15.91
N GLN A 319 -1.27 -5.46 -15.74
CA GLN A 319 -0.69 -5.79 -14.43
C GLN A 319 0.12 -4.60 -13.89
N TYR A 320 0.03 -4.35 -12.59
CA TYR A 320 0.82 -3.39 -11.81
C TYR A 320 0.92 -1.96 -12.40
N PRO A 321 -0.16 -1.35 -12.94
CA PRO A 321 -0.07 0.03 -13.43
C PRO A 321 0.27 0.97 -12.27
N SER A 322 1.17 1.93 -12.51
CA SER A 322 1.50 2.93 -11.48
C SER A 322 0.29 3.80 -11.14
N ILE A 323 0.24 4.32 -9.92
CA ILE A 323 -0.86 5.19 -9.46
C ILE A 323 -0.98 6.43 -10.35
N GLY A 324 0.15 7.03 -10.74
CA GLY A 324 0.16 8.17 -11.65
C GLY A 324 -0.43 7.85 -13.03
N TRP A 325 -0.14 6.66 -13.56
CA TRP A 325 -0.77 6.19 -14.80
C TRP A 325 -2.27 6.00 -14.62
N MET A 326 -2.71 5.37 -13.52
CA MET A 326 -4.13 5.17 -13.21
C MET A 326 -4.88 6.50 -13.14
N GLN A 327 -4.36 7.47 -12.39
CA GLN A 327 -4.94 8.80 -12.23
C GLN A 327 -5.08 9.53 -13.58
N ALA A 328 -4.15 9.34 -14.51
CA ALA A 328 -4.24 9.91 -15.85
C ALA A 328 -5.21 9.13 -16.76
N ALA A 329 -5.19 7.79 -16.69
CA ALA A 329 -6.03 6.92 -17.52
C ALA A 329 -7.52 7.10 -17.22
N VAL A 330 -7.90 7.23 -15.94
CA VAL A 330 -9.31 7.38 -15.54
C VAL A 330 -9.97 8.68 -16.01
N THR A 331 -9.20 9.68 -16.45
CA THR A 331 -9.76 10.94 -16.97
C THR A 331 -10.30 10.82 -18.39
N GLY A 332 -10.19 9.65 -19.04
CA GLY A 332 -10.64 9.42 -20.41
C GLY A 332 -9.77 10.09 -21.49
N LYS A 333 -8.57 10.57 -21.15
CA LYS A 333 -7.64 11.21 -22.10
C LYS A 333 -6.75 10.22 -22.86
N TYR A 334 -6.65 8.99 -22.38
CA TYR A 334 -5.89 7.94 -23.05
C TYR A 334 -6.77 7.24 -24.09
N ASP A 335 -6.16 6.72 -25.16
CA ASP A 335 -6.87 5.95 -26.21
C ASP A 335 -7.21 4.53 -25.72
N ILE A 336 -7.98 4.43 -24.64
CA ILE A 336 -8.50 3.16 -24.13
C ILE A 336 -9.95 3.05 -24.63
N LYS A 337 -10.26 1.98 -25.36
CA LYS A 337 -11.51 1.87 -26.18
C LYS A 337 -12.59 0.99 -25.54
N TYR A 338 -12.33 0.48 -24.34
CA TYR A 338 -13.10 -0.57 -23.69
C TYR A 338 -13.06 -0.38 -22.17
N PRO A 339 -14.04 -0.92 -21.43
CA PRO A 339 -13.97 -0.94 -19.97
C PRO A 339 -12.68 -1.65 -19.53
N PHE A 340 -12.11 -1.18 -18.42
CA PHE A 340 -10.80 -1.61 -17.95
C PHE A 340 -10.89 -2.25 -16.56
N HIS A 341 -10.30 -3.44 -16.42
CA HIS A 341 -10.16 -4.17 -15.17
C HIS A 341 -8.68 -4.46 -14.93
N VAL A 342 -8.13 -4.08 -13.78
CA VAL A 342 -6.72 -4.30 -13.49
C VAL A 342 -6.52 -5.71 -12.94
N SER A 343 -6.00 -6.64 -13.74
CA SER A 343 -5.82 -8.05 -13.35
C SER A 343 -4.99 -8.21 -12.08
N GLU A 344 -3.93 -7.41 -11.89
CA GLU A 344 -3.07 -7.44 -10.70
C GLU A 344 -2.67 -6.03 -10.28
N TYR A 345 -2.90 -5.67 -9.01
CA TYR A 345 -2.43 -4.42 -8.40
C TYR A 345 -2.26 -4.58 -6.88
N ALA A 346 -1.92 -3.49 -6.17
CA ALA A 346 -1.45 -3.45 -4.78
C ALA A 346 -0.66 -4.69 -4.30
N HIS A 347 0.58 -4.90 -4.78
CA HIS A 347 1.34 -6.13 -4.48
C HIS A 347 1.61 -6.22 -2.96
N SER A 348 1.23 -7.33 -2.33
CA SER A 348 1.14 -7.46 -0.87
C SER A 348 2.26 -8.31 -0.23
N MET A 349 3.42 -8.40 -0.90
CA MET A 349 4.61 -9.07 -0.36
C MET A 349 5.12 -8.43 0.94
N GLY A 350 5.26 -9.22 1.99
CA GLY A 350 5.77 -8.74 3.28
C GLY A 350 4.86 -7.71 3.96
N ASN A 351 5.42 -6.56 4.36
CA ASN A 351 4.67 -5.40 4.86
C ASN A 351 4.45 -4.38 3.72
N ALA A 352 3.27 -4.38 3.11
CA ALA A 352 3.02 -3.70 1.82
C ALA A 352 1.62 -3.06 1.72
N VAL A 353 1.09 -2.90 0.50
CA VAL A 353 -0.23 -2.30 0.19
C VAL A 353 -0.30 -0.82 0.61
N GLY A 354 0.80 -0.09 0.37
CA GLY A 354 0.80 1.38 0.46
C GLY A 354 -0.01 2.01 -0.68
N ASN A 355 -0.63 3.16 -0.40
CA ASN A 355 -1.39 3.97 -1.37
C ASN A 355 -2.61 3.26 -2.00
N LEU A 356 -3.19 2.25 -1.34
CA LEU A 356 -4.39 1.55 -1.84
C LEU A 356 -5.58 2.52 -2.04
N ILE A 357 -5.74 3.48 -1.13
CA ILE A 357 -6.80 4.49 -1.24
C ILE A 357 -6.65 5.37 -2.50
N ASP A 358 -5.43 5.62 -2.95
CA ASP A 358 -5.17 6.44 -4.15
C ASP A 358 -5.60 5.73 -5.43
N TYR A 359 -5.42 4.40 -5.51
CA TYR A 359 -6.00 3.58 -6.59
C TYR A 359 -7.52 3.68 -6.59
N TRP A 360 -8.16 3.56 -5.42
CA TRP A 360 -9.62 3.54 -5.33
C TRP A 360 -10.25 4.91 -5.54
N ASN A 361 -9.57 5.99 -5.16
CA ASN A 361 -9.99 7.34 -5.53
C ASN A 361 -10.03 7.51 -7.06
N ALA A 362 -9.07 6.93 -7.79
CA ALA A 362 -9.08 6.94 -9.25
C ALA A 362 -10.15 6.00 -9.85
N ILE A 363 -10.27 4.77 -9.33
CA ILE A 363 -11.25 3.77 -9.81
C ILE A 363 -12.70 4.25 -9.57
N GLU A 364 -12.99 4.86 -8.42
CA GLU A 364 -14.32 5.36 -8.07
C GLU A 364 -14.66 6.71 -8.72
N SER A 365 -13.76 7.34 -9.49
CA SER A 365 -14.02 8.61 -10.17
C SER A 365 -14.55 8.47 -11.61
N THR A 366 -14.77 7.25 -12.09
CA THR A 366 -15.16 6.97 -13.49
C THR A 366 -15.92 5.65 -13.58
N ASN A 367 -16.70 5.41 -14.64
CA ASN A 367 -17.21 4.07 -14.98
C ASN A 367 -16.33 3.30 -15.97
N PHE A 368 -15.25 3.95 -16.44
CA PHE A 368 -14.31 3.36 -17.39
C PHE A 368 -13.46 2.24 -16.75
N PHE A 369 -13.00 2.46 -15.53
CA PHE A 369 -12.29 1.47 -14.72
C PHE A 369 -13.27 0.79 -13.78
N ILE A 370 -13.42 -0.52 -13.89
CA ILE A 370 -14.41 -1.27 -13.11
C ILE A 370 -13.85 -1.84 -11.83
N GLY A 371 -12.54 -1.76 -11.61
CA GLY A 371 -11.89 -2.31 -10.43
C GLY A 371 -10.58 -3.01 -10.76
N GLY A 372 -10.18 -3.91 -9.87
CA GLY A 372 -8.99 -4.74 -10.05
C GLY A 372 -8.87 -5.80 -8.95
N ALA A 373 -7.92 -6.70 -9.13
CA ALA A 373 -7.62 -7.76 -8.17
C ALA A 373 -6.24 -7.56 -7.51
N ILE A 374 -6.23 -7.47 -6.18
CA ILE A 374 -5.00 -7.35 -5.37
C ILE A 374 -4.15 -8.61 -5.54
N TRP A 375 -2.83 -8.49 -5.65
CA TRP A 375 -1.91 -9.63 -5.63
C TRP A 375 -1.25 -9.79 -4.25
N ASP A 376 -1.54 -10.83 -3.46
CA ASP A 376 -2.60 -11.85 -3.63
C ASP A 376 -3.33 -12.14 -2.31
N TRP A 377 -4.17 -13.18 -2.29
CA TRP A 377 -5.04 -13.50 -1.16
C TRP A 377 -4.29 -14.03 0.07
N VAL A 378 -3.43 -15.03 -0.13
CA VAL A 378 -2.77 -15.78 0.95
C VAL A 378 -1.33 -16.09 0.60
N ASP A 379 -0.44 -15.91 1.58
CA ASP A 379 0.96 -16.30 1.48
C ASP A 379 1.10 -17.79 1.13
N GLN A 380 1.85 -18.09 0.07
CA GLN A 380 2.14 -19.47 -0.31
C GLN A 380 3.36 -19.95 0.49
N ALA A 381 3.10 -20.78 1.49
CA ALA A 381 4.11 -21.43 2.31
C ALA A 381 3.89 -22.93 2.36
N MET A 382 4.91 -23.68 2.75
CA MET A 382 4.79 -25.06 3.23
C MET A 382 5.40 -25.14 4.63
N TYR A 383 4.92 -26.06 5.48
CA TYR A 383 5.52 -26.20 6.82
C TYR A 383 6.97 -26.69 6.74
N GLY A 384 7.88 -25.91 7.31
CA GLY A 384 9.25 -26.29 7.61
C GLY A 384 9.42 -26.59 9.11
N TYR A 385 10.49 -27.30 9.46
CA TYR A 385 10.85 -27.61 10.85
C TYR A 385 12.33 -27.33 11.07
N ASP A 386 12.65 -26.58 12.12
CA ASP A 386 14.04 -26.33 12.48
C ASP A 386 14.70 -27.63 12.95
N SER A 387 15.81 -27.98 12.31
CA SER A 387 16.59 -29.19 12.61
C SER A 387 17.14 -29.24 14.04
N LYS A 388 17.28 -28.09 14.72
CA LYS A 388 17.86 -28.01 16.08
C LYS A 388 16.80 -28.02 17.18
N THR A 389 15.77 -27.20 17.05
CA THR A 389 14.72 -27.02 18.07
C THR A 389 13.49 -27.89 17.82
N GLY A 390 13.24 -28.28 16.57
CA GLY A 390 11.99 -28.92 16.14
C GLY A 390 10.84 -27.94 15.91
N ASP A 391 11.09 -26.63 16.05
CA ASP A 391 10.05 -25.61 15.89
C ASP A 391 9.54 -25.56 14.44
N ARG A 392 8.22 -25.48 14.31
CA ARG A 392 7.54 -25.37 13.01
C ARG A 392 7.54 -23.92 12.53
N PHE A 393 7.85 -23.71 11.26
CA PHE A 393 7.81 -22.40 10.62
C PHE A 393 7.16 -22.45 9.23
N TRP A 394 6.84 -21.29 8.67
CA TRP A 394 6.34 -21.15 7.30
C TRP A 394 7.51 -21.05 6.33
N GLY A 395 7.85 -22.15 5.67
CA GLY A 395 8.95 -22.21 4.72
C GLY A 395 8.57 -21.66 3.35
N TYR A 396 9.56 -21.07 2.68
CA TYR A 396 9.49 -20.51 1.33
C TYR A 396 10.65 -21.05 0.46
N GLY A 397 10.87 -20.46 -0.72
CA GLY A 397 11.93 -20.89 -1.65
C GLY A 397 13.29 -21.01 -0.96
N GLY A 398 13.94 -22.18 -1.08
CA GLY A 398 15.24 -22.46 -0.45
C GLY A 398 15.18 -23.24 0.87
N ASP A 399 14.02 -23.35 1.54
CA ASP A 399 13.91 -24.04 2.84
C ASP A 399 13.76 -25.58 2.75
N PHE A 400 13.63 -26.14 1.53
CA PHE A 400 13.22 -27.53 1.31
C PHE A 400 14.33 -28.44 0.74
N GLY A 401 15.62 -28.13 0.99
CA GLY A 401 16.77 -28.95 0.62
C GLY A 401 17.52 -28.55 -0.65
N TYR A 402 18.62 -29.25 -0.97
CA TYR A 402 19.58 -28.89 -2.02
C TYR A 402 18.99 -28.89 -3.45
N ASP A 403 17.99 -29.73 -3.70
CA ASP A 403 17.32 -29.86 -5.00
C ASP A 403 16.29 -28.74 -5.27
N ASN A 404 16.03 -27.86 -4.30
CA ASN A 404 15.20 -26.66 -4.46
C ASN A 404 16.01 -25.48 -5.04
N LYS A 405 16.81 -25.75 -6.09
CA LYS A 405 17.55 -24.75 -6.86
C LYS A 405 17.36 -25.00 -8.36
N PRO A 406 17.03 -23.97 -9.16
CA PRO A 406 16.80 -22.58 -8.76
C PRO A 406 15.53 -22.39 -7.93
N ASN A 407 15.47 -21.33 -7.13
CA ASN A 407 14.26 -20.87 -6.43
C ASN A 407 14.23 -19.33 -6.41
N ASP A 408 13.10 -18.74 -6.03
CA ASP A 408 12.88 -17.29 -5.94
C ASP A 408 12.54 -16.80 -4.52
N GLY A 409 12.93 -17.58 -3.51
CA GLY A 409 12.82 -17.17 -2.12
C GLY A 409 11.42 -16.80 -1.67
N MET A 410 11.29 -15.62 -1.07
CA MET A 410 10.05 -15.07 -0.54
C MET A 410 9.06 -14.56 -1.57
N PHE A 411 9.37 -14.58 -2.87
CA PHE A 411 8.47 -14.05 -3.91
C PHE A 411 7.15 -14.85 -4.04
N CYS A 412 6.95 -15.91 -3.24
CA CYS A 412 5.69 -16.64 -3.08
C CYS A 412 4.82 -16.15 -1.89
N MET A 413 5.32 -15.23 -1.06
CA MET A 413 4.67 -14.75 0.17
C MET A 413 4.03 -13.37 -0.06
N ASN A 414 2.99 -13.34 -0.90
CA ASN A 414 2.38 -12.10 -1.40
C ASN A 414 0.99 -11.82 -0.83
N GLY A 415 0.54 -12.59 0.17
CA GLY A 415 -0.84 -12.58 0.62
C GLY A 415 -1.19 -11.34 1.45
N ILE A 416 -2.45 -10.92 1.41
CA ILE A 416 -3.03 -10.06 2.46
C ILE A 416 -3.35 -10.84 3.75
N LEU A 417 -3.33 -12.17 3.68
CA LEU A 417 -3.38 -13.10 4.81
C LEU A 417 -2.06 -13.87 4.94
N ARG A 418 -1.75 -14.29 6.17
CA ARG A 418 -0.67 -15.25 6.45
C ARG A 418 -1.09 -16.67 6.01
N PRO A 419 -0.16 -17.64 5.94
CA PRO A 419 -0.46 -18.98 5.42
C PRO A 419 -1.51 -19.77 6.20
N ASP A 420 -1.82 -19.35 7.44
CA ASP A 420 -2.87 -19.91 8.30
C ASP A 420 -4.19 -19.12 8.27
N PHE A 421 -4.36 -18.23 7.28
CA PHE A 421 -5.48 -17.30 7.11
C PHE A 421 -5.65 -16.23 8.18
N SER A 422 -4.72 -16.11 9.12
CA SER A 422 -4.76 -14.99 10.05
C SER A 422 -4.44 -13.67 9.30
N PRO A 423 -5.24 -12.59 9.50
CA PRO A 423 -5.10 -11.37 8.72
C PRO A 423 -3.78 -10.63 8.94
N LYS A 424 -3.14 -10.18 7.86
CA LYS A 424 -2.09 -9.16 7.97
C LYS A 424 -2.73 -7.78 8.08
N ALA A 425 -1.93 -6.78 8.40
CA ALA A 425 -2.37 -5.38 8.47
C ALA A 425 -3.03 -4.87 7.17
N GLN A 426 -2.56 -5.38 6.02
CA GLN A 426 -3.10 -5.11 4.70
C GLN A 426 -4.58 -5.45 4.58
N TYR A 427 -5.04 -6.56 5.17
CA TYR A 427 -6.45 -6.98 5.11
C TYR A 427 -7.39 -5.92 5.69
N PHE A 428 -6.98 -5.24 6.76
CA PHE A 428 -7.80 -4.21 7.41
C PHE A 428 -7.87 -2.93 6.57
N GLU A 429 -6.78 -2.56 5.88
CA GLU A 429 -6.82 -1.46 4.90
C GLU A 429 -7.73 -1.83 3.71
N VAL A 430 -7.62 -3.06 3.19
CA VAL A 430 -8.51 -3.56 2.13
C VAL A 430 -9.96 -3.50 2.57
N LYS A 431 -10.30 -4.01 3.77
CA LYS A 431 -11.66 -3.96 4.33
C LYS A 431 -12.20 -2.54 4.36
N LYS A 432 -11.37 -1.57 4.78
CA LYS A 432 -11.74 -0.15 4.84
C LYS A 432 -11.95 0.44 3.45
N VAL A 433 -10.97 0.31 2.55
CA VAL A 433 -11.03 0.92 1.22
C VAL A 433 -12.14 0.30 0.37
N TYR A 434 -12.38 -1.00 0.51
CA TYR A 434 -13.43 -1.73 -0.22
C TYR A 434 -14.83 -1.57 0.39
N GLN A 435 -15.02 -0.82 1.49
CA GLN A 435 -16.33 -0.74 2.12
C GLN A 435 -17.41 -0.18 1.17
N ASN A 436 -18.65 -0.65 1.31
CA ASN A 436 -19.78 -0.28 0.44
C ASN A 436 -20.55 0.95 0.95
N VAL A 437 -19.90 1.78 1.77
CA VAL A 437 -20.47 3.01 2.33
C VAL A 437 -19.48 4.16 2.27
N GLY A 438 -19.96 5.35 1.93
CA GLY A 438 -19.25 6.60 2.19
C GLY A 438 -19.89 7.30 3.39
N VAL A 439 -19.07 7.84 4.30
CA VAL A 439 -19.55 8.70 5.39
C VAL A 439 -18.76 9.99 5.35
N LYS A 440 -19.44 11.12 5.22
CA LYS A 440 -18.81 12.44 5.04
C LYS A 440 -19.36 13.44 6.06
N ALA A 441 -18.48 14.26 6.61
CA ALA A 441 -18.86 15.42 7.41
C ALA A 441 -19.53 16.49 6.53
N ILE A 442 -20.71 16.97 6.94
CA ILE A 442 -21.37 18.15 6.34
C ILE A 442 -21.17 19.36 7.26
N ASP A 443 -21.57 19.24 8.53
CA ASP A 443 -21.35 20.25 9.58
C ASP A 443 -21.33 19.57 10.95
N LEU A 444 -20.15 19.21 11.43
CA LEU A 444 -19.99 18.52 12.72
C LEU A 444 -20.28 19.43 13.93
N LYS A 445 -20.36 20.75 13.78
CA LYS A 445 -20.85 21.61 14.88
C LYS A 445 -22.33 21.40 15.13
N LYS A 446 -23.06 20.92 14.12
CA LYS A 446 -24.49 20.56 14.19
C LYS A 446 -24.72 19.05 14.16
N GLY A 447 -23.64 18.25 14.25
CA GLY A 447 -23.73 16.80 14.12
C GLY A 447 -24.18 16.30 12.73
N LEU A 448 -24.09 17.11 11.67
CA LEU A 448 -24.59 16.72 10.34
C LEU A 448 -23.55 15.92 9.55
N ILE A 449 -23.95 14.73 9.13
CA ILE A 449 -23.17 13.83 8.27
C ILE A 449 -24.01 13.36 7.06
N GLU A 450 -23.34 12.99 5.98
CA GLU A 450 -23.94 12.31 4.83
C GLU A 450 -23.50 10.83 4.83
N ILE A 451 -24.45 9.93 4.62
CA ILE A 451 -24.20 8.52 4.34
C ILE A 451 -24.54 8.24 2.88
N PHE A 452 -23.59 7.67 2.14
CA PHE A 452 -23.73 7.24 0.75
C PHE A 452 -23.71 5.72 0.67
N ASN A 453 -24.78 5.12 0.14
CA ASN A 453 -24.79 3.69 -0.18
C ASN A 453 -24.07 3.44 -1.50
N LYS A 454 -22.88 2.82 -1.45
CA LYS A 454 -22.11 2.51 -2.67
C LYS A 454 -22.62 1.26 -3.41
N ASN A 455 -23.49 0.45 -2.79
CA ASN A 455 -24.08 -0.74 -3.44
C ASN A 455 -24.94 -0.36 -4.64
N TYR A 456 -25.05 -1.29 -5.59
CA TYR A 456 -25.75 -1.09 -6.87
C TYR A 456 -27.14 -1.72 -6.90
N PHE A 457 -27.40 -2.76 -6.09
CA PHE A 457 -28.64 -3.54 -6.11
C PHE A 457 -29.34 -3.58 -4.76
N GLU A 458 -28.60 -3.66 -3.65
CA GLU A 458 -29.16 -3.80 -2.31
C GLU A 458 -29.12 -2.50 -1.48
N PRO A 459 -30.18 -2.22 -0.69
CA PRO A 459 -30.16 -1.11 0.27
C PRO A 459 -29.30 -1.45 1.50
N LEU A 460 -28.90 -0.44 2.26
CA LEU A 460 -28.11 -0.64 3.49
C LEU A 460 -28.98 -1.21 4.63
N ARG A 461 -29.00 -2.54 4.74
CA ARG A 461 -29.73 -3.28 5.79
C ARG A 461 -28.84 -3.59 7.00
N TYR A 462 -28.21 -2.56 7.55
CA TYR A 462 -27.35 -2.64 8.73
C TYR A 462 -28.01 -1.94 9.91
N GLN A 463 -27.66 -2.35 11.13
CA GLN A 463 -27.82 -1.50 12.29
C GLN A 463 -26.71 -0.45 12.23
N ILE A 464 -27.07 0.81 12.02
CA ILE A 464 -26.11 1.91 11.98
C ILE A 464 -26.13 2.62 13.33
N VAL A 465 -24.97 2.71 13.96
CA VAL A 465 -24.79 3.41 15.24
C VAL A 465 -23.63 4.39 15.16
N TRP A 466 -23.59 5.34 16.07
CA TRP A 466 -22.46 6.24 16.23
C TRP A 466 -22.02 6.34 17.69
N SER A 467 -20.73 6.63 17.89
CA SER A 467 -20.11 6.77 19.20
C SER A 467 -19.23 8.02 19.22
N LEU A 468 -19.21 8.74 20.35
CA LEU A 468 -18.34 9.90 20.58
C LEU A 468 -17.10 9.47 21.37
N TRP A 469 -15.94 9.90 20.91
CA TRP A 469 -14.63 9.61 21.48
C TRP A 469 -13.98 10.90 21.96
N LYS A 470 -13.64 10.99 23.24
CA LYS A 470 -12.91 12.10 23.88
C LYS A 470 -11.49 11.61 24.21
N ASP A 471 -10.47 12.25 23.68
CA ASP A 471 -9.05 11.92 23.93
C ASP A 471 -8.76 10.41 23.79
N GLY A 472 -9.34 9.82 22.74
CA GLY A 472 -9.21 8.39 22.42
C GLY A 472 -10.04 7.43 23.26
N GLN A 473 -10.89 7.92 24.16
CA GLN A 473 -11.82 7.10 24.95
C GLN A 473 -13.26 7.29 24.49
N CYS A 474 -14.00 6.20 24.30
CA CYS A 474 -15.43 6.26 24.01
C CYS A 474 -16.19 6.80 25.24
N VAL A 475 -16.83 7.96 25.11
CA VAL A 475 -17.61 8.62 26.17
C VAL A 475 -19.12 8.55 25.96
N LEU A 476 -19.54 8.20 24.74
CA LEU A 476 -20.92 7.95 24.38
C LEU A 476 -20.93 6.87 23.30
N ALA A 477 -21.62 5.75 23.52
CA ALA A 477 -21.53 4.59 22.65
C ALA A 477 -22.88 4.25 22.00
N ASP A 478 -22.82 3.69 20.79
CA ASP A 478 -23.89 2.97 20.10
C ASP A 478 -25.22 3.74 19.98
N GLN A 479 -25.13 5.05 19.80
CA GLN A 479 -26.28 5.93 19.63
C GLN A 479 -26.90 5.75 18.25
N SER A 480 -28.22 5.94 18.16
CA SER A 480 -28.93 5.93 16.89
C SER A 480 -28.73 7.24 16.12
N LEU A 481 -28.83 7.18 14.79
CA LEU A 481 -28.88 8.36 13.93
C LEU A 481 -30.27 9.03 14.00
N THR A 482 -30.32 10.35 13.96
CA THR A 482 -31.57 11.13 13.81
C THR A 482 -31.72 11.58 12.35
N GLY A 483 -32.81 11.23 11.67
CA GLY A 483 -33.03 11.60 10.26
C GLY A 483 -34.10 10.76 9.55
N PRO A 484 -34.10 10.73 8.20
CA PRO A 484 -35.05 9.96 7.39
C PRO A 484 -35.02 8.46 7.71
N LYS A 485 -36.14 7.77 7.46
CA LYS A 485 -36.31 6.35 7.79
C LYS A 485 -35.41 5.45 6.92
N MET A 486 -34.68 4.53 7.56
CA MET A 486 -33.89 3.46 6.94
C MET A 486 -34.75 2.41 6.21
N PRO A 487 -34.21 1.66 5.24
CA PRO A 487 -32.81 1.63 4.80
C PRO A 487 -32.48 2.64 3.68
N VAL A 488 -31.22 3.07 3.59
CA VAL A 488 -30.71 3.88 2.46
C VAL A 488 -30.68 3.02 1.20
N GLY A 489 -31.36 3.45 0.14
CA GLY A 489 -31.47 2.76 -1.15
C GLY A 489 -30.13 2.64 -1.90
N PRO A 490 -30.02 1.75 -2.90
CA PRO A 490 -28.81 1.64 -3.73
C PRO A 490 -28.44 2.99 -4.35
N ARG A 491 -27.16 3.37 -4.27
CA ARG A 491 -26.61 4.64 -4.77
C ARG A 491 -27.24 5.92 -4.18
N GLU A 492 -28.05 5.81 -3.14
CA GLU A 492 -28.67 6.96 -2.47
C GLU A 492 -27.69 7.63 -1.48
N ARG A 493 -27.81 8.96 -1.37
CA ARG A 493 -27.13 9.79 -0.35
C ARG A 493 -28.17 10.39 0.58
N VAL A 494 -27.99 10.21 1.87
CA VAL A 494 -28.93 10.71 2.90
C VAL A 494 -28.17 11.40 4.01
N THR A 495 -28.67 12.57 4.42
CA THR A 495 -28.13 13.33 5.55
C THR A 495 -28.77 12.89 6.86
N TYR A 496 -27.94 12.69 7.88
CA TYR A 496 -28.33 12.36 9.24
C TYR A 496 -27.72 13.35 10.23
N THR A 497 -28.36 13.46 11.40
CA THR A 497 -27.89 14.23 12.54
C THR A 497 -27.43 13.28 13.65
N LEU A 498 -26.25 13.56 14.20
CA LEU A 498 -25.69 12.91 15.38
C LEU A 498 -26.02 13.78 16.60
N ASP A 499 -26.78 13.24 17.54
CA ASP A 499 -27.34 14.00 18.66
C ASP A 499 -26.31 14.21 19.80
N TYR A 500 -25.34 15.09 19.57
CA TYR A 500 -24.45 15.62 20.61
C TYR A 500 -24.46 17.14 20.62
N ASP A 501 -24.28 17.71 21.81
CA ASP A 501 -24.22 19.15 22.01
C ASP A 501 -22.77 19.65 21.88
N TYR A 502 -22.42 20.19 20.70
CA TYR A 502 -21.07 20.71 20.43
C TYR A 502 -20.64 21.77 21.45
N SER A 503 -21.57 22.56 22.00
CA SER A 503 -21.27 23.64 22.94
C SER A 503 -20.81 23.14 24.31
N LYS A 504 -21.15 21.90 24.66
CA LYS A 504 -20.75 21.24 25.92
C LYS A 504 -19.44 20.45 25.80
N LEU A 505 -18.85 20.36 24.61
CA LEU A 505 -17.59 19.66 24.40
C LEU A 505 -16.43 20.44 25.02
N ASP A 506 -15.66 19.76 25.85
CA ASP A 506 -14.49 20.29 26.54
C ASP A 506 -13.50 20.94 25.55
N ALA A 507 -13.16 22.21 25.76
CA ALA A 507 -12.23 22.94 24.90
C ALA A 507 -10.78 22.44 25.02
N ALA A 508 -10.44 21.72 26.09
CA ALA A 508 -9.10 21.15 26.29
C ALA A 508 -8.93 19.75 25.67
N SER A 509 -9.98 19.19 25.06
CA SER A 509 -9.96 17.82 24.55
C SER A 509 -10.21 17.73 23.05
N GLU A 510 -9.71 16.64 22.46
CA GLU A 510 -9.99 16.25 21.09
C GLU A 510 -11.19 15.29 21.03
N TYR A 511 -12.07 15.51 20.06
CA TYR A 511 -13.28 14.71 19.85
C TYR A 511 -13.37 14.14 18.45
N PHE A 512 -13.73 12.85 18.38
CA PHE A 512 -14.08 12.15 17.15
C PHE A 512 -15.44 11.49 17.28
N VAL A 513 -16.18 11.39 16.18
CA VAL A 513 -17.32 10.49 16.07
C VAL A 513 -16.92 9.28 15.24
N LYS A 514 -17.30 8.09 15.69
CA LYS A 514 -17.15 6.84 14.94
C LYS A 514 -18.53 6.32 14.56
N VAL A 515 -18.78 6.14 13.27
CA VAL A 515 -20.04 5.62 12.72
C VAL A 515 -19.80 4.18 12.27
N GLN A 516 -20.60 3.24 12.74
CA GLN A 516 -20.43 1.80 12.49
C GLN A 516 -21.68 1.18 11.86
N PHE A 517 -21.46 0.23 10.95
CA PHE A 517 -22.51 -0.50 10.23
C PHE A 517 -22.45 -1.97 10.65
N LEU A 518 -23.30 -2.35 11.61
CA LEU A 518 -23.32 -3.66 12.23
C LEU A 518 -24.31 -4.58 11.53
N GLN A 519 -23.96 -5.87 11.43
CA GLN A 519 -24.89 -6.89 10.94
C GLN A 519 -26.15 -6.94 11.83
N GLY A 520 -27.33 -6.69 11.25
CA GLY A 520 -28.60 -6.67 12.00
C GLY A 520 -29.12 -8.06 12.39
N LYS A 521 -28.58 -9.12 11.77
CA LYS A 521 -28.90 -10.53 12.02
C LYS A 521 -27.67 -11.41 11.73
N ASP A 522 -27.74 -12.67 12.11
CA ASP A 522 -26.73 -13.65 11.72
C ASP A 522 -26.70 -13.83 10.19
N MET A 523 -25.50 -13.76 9.65
CA MET A 523 -25.15 -14.08 8.27
C MET A 523 -24.23 -15.32 8.27
N PRO A 524 -24.14 -16.06 7.16
CA PRO A 524 -23.25 -17.24 7.10
C PRO A 524 -21.81 -16.95 7.51
N TRP A 525 -21.29 -15.77 7.12
CA TRP A 525 -19.90 -15.36 7.36
C TRP A 525 -19.68 -14.51 8.62
N ALA A 526 -20.75 -14.06 9.29
CA ALA A 526 -20.63 -13.13 10.42
C ALA A 526 -21.86 -13.16 11.33
N LYS A 527 -21.64 -13.07 12.63
CA LYS A 527 -22.71 -12.98 13.63
C LYS A 527 -23.37 -11.59 13.64
N LYS A 528 -24.62 -11.53 14.12
CA LYS A 528 -25.28 -10.26 14.46
C LYS A 528 -24.33 -9.41 15.34
N GLY A 529 -24.23 -8.12 15.04
CA GLY A 529 -23.33 -7.20 15.74
C GLY A 529 -21.92 -7.11 15.14
N TYR A 530 -21.55 -7.94 14.16
CA TYR A 530 -20.26 -7.79 13.47
C TYR A 530 -20.20 -6.42 12.75
N VAL A 531 -19.14 -5.64 13.02
CA VAL A 531 -18.85 -4.37 12.34
C VAL A 531 -18.36 -4.66 10.93
N GLN A 532 -19.24 -4.50 9.94
CA GLN A 532 -18.92 -4.74 8.53
C GLN A 532 -18.11 -3.56 7.95
N MET A 533 -18.48 -2.34 8.31
CA MET A 533 -17.93 -1.08 7.78
C MET A 533 -17.97 -0.02 8.87
N GLU A 534 -17.04 0.94 8.83
CA GLU A 534 -16.98 2.01 9.82
C GLU A 534 -16.19 3.22 9.32
N GLU A 535 -16.50 4.40 9.87
CA GLU A 535 -15.78 5.65 9.61
C GLU A 535 -15.57 6.45 10.88
N GLN A 536 -14.44 7.15 10.99
CA GLN A 536 -14.17 8.10 12.07
C GLN A 536 -14.00 9.52 11.50
N LEU A 537 -14.75 10.47 12.04
CA LEU A 537 -14.69 11.88 11.65
C LEU A 537 -14.25 12.73 12.84
N ARG A 538 -13.30 13.65 12.62
CA ARG A 538 -12.85 14.60 13.64
C ARG A 538 -13.93 15.67 13.87
N VAL A 539 -14.49 15.72 15.08
CA VAL A 539 -15.48 16.73 15.48
C VAL A 539 -14.79 18.03 15.86
N LYS A 540 -13.78 17.95 16.72
CA LYS A 540 -13.11 19.09 17.34
C LYS A 540 -11.70 18.70 17.76
N GLY A 541 -10.72 19.59 17.59
CA GLY A 541 -9.40 19.47 18.22
C GLY A 541 -9.36 20.18 19.58
N ALA A 542 -8.34 19.92 20.39
CA ALA A 542 -8.12 20.68 21.61
C ALA A 542 -7.82 22.16 21.25
N GLU A 543 -8.72 23.07 21.64
CA GLU A 543 -8.61 24.52 21.42
C GLU A 543 -7.80 25.20 22.53
N LYS A 544 -7.79 24.60 23.73
CA LYS A 544 -6.95 24.98 24.86
C LYS A 544 -5.83 23.96 25.03
N ALA A 545 -4.58 24.42 25.02
CA ALA A 545 -3.44 23.55 25.32
C ALA A 545 -3.54 23.01 26.75
N ALA A 546 -3.05 21.79 26.96
CA ALA A 546 -2.79 21.28 28.30
C ALA A 546 -1.81 22.22 29.03
N PRO A 547 -1.85 22.30 30.38
CA PRO A 547 -0.93 23.17 31.12
C PRO A 547 0.52 22.85 30.77
N SER A 548 1.34 23.88 30.58
CA SER A 548 2.72 23.66 30.16
C SER A 548 3.54 23.01 31.28
N LEU A 549 4.58 22.27 30.91
CA LEU A 549 5.48 21.68 31.91
C LEU A 549 6.12 22.75 32.80
N GLU A 550 6.39 23.94 32.25
CA GLU A 550 6.82 25.09 33.04
C GLU A 550 5.74 25.54 34.04
N GLU A 551 4.50 25.78 33.60
CA GLU A 551 3.38 26.19 34.47
C GLU A 551 3.15 25.20 35.63
N GLN A 552 3.20 23.89 35.33
CA GLN A 552 3.03 22.83 36.33
C GLN A 552 4.13 22.81 37.39
N ASN A 553 5.28 23.43 37.12
CA ASN A 553 6.42 23.53 38.03
C ASN A 553 6.58 24.94 38.65
N THR A 554 5.63 25.86 38.45
CA THR A 554 5.61 27.19 39.10
C THR A 554 4.68 27.22 40.32
N GLY A 555 5.23 27.33 41.55
CA GLY A 555 4.44 27.34 42.80
C GLY A 555 5.23 27.80 44.04
N GLU A 556 4.52 28.10 45.14
CA GLU A 556 5.15 28.53 46.41
C GLU A 556 5.96 27.38 47.05
N GLY A 557 7.26 27.63 47.24
CA GLY A 557 8.26 26.64 47.62
C GLY A 557 9.15 26.25 46.44
N LYS A 558 10.08 27.15 46.07
CA LYS A 558 10.98 26.97 44.92
C LYS A 558 11.82 25.70 45.08
N GLN A 559 11.46 24.64 44.37
CA GLN A 559 12.31 23.46 44.22
C GLN A 559 13.17 23.66 42.98
N PHE A 560 14.48 23.43 43.13
CA PHE A 560 15.45 23.50 42.05
C PHE A 560 15.97 22.09 41.80
N VAL A 561 16.28 21.79 40.54
CA VAL A 561 17.13 20.63 40.27
C VAL A 561 18.57 20.94 40.67
N GLU A 562 19.24 19.97 41.27
CA GLU A 562 20.66 20.03 41.55
C GLU A 562 21.42 19.37 40.39
N TYR A 563 22.59 19.88 40.03
CA TYR A 563 23.40 19.24 39.00
C TYR A 563 24.89 19.30 39.29
N THR A 564 25.61 18.26 38.84
CA THR A 564 27.07 18.23 38.72
C THR A 564 27.46 18.18 37.26
N ASN A 565 28.58 18.80 36.91
CA ASN A 565 29.16 18.79 35.57
C ASN A 565 30.56 18.20 35.67
N ASP A 566 30.64 16.88 35.55
CA ASP A 566 31.82 16.08 35.82
C ASP A 566 32.41 15.59 34.51
N GLY A 567 33.59 16.07 34.10
CA GLY A 567 34.32 15.62 32.91
C GLY A 567 33.44 15.39 31.67
N ASN A 568 33.02 14.14 31.46
CA ASN A 568 32.22 13.65 30.33
C ASN A 568 30.71 13.51 30.61
N SER A 569 30.19 13.91 31.79
CA SER A 569 28.78 13.76 32.15
C SER A 569 28.19 14.96 32.87
N ILE A 570 26.89 15.16 32.69
CA ILE A 570 26.08 16.10 33.49
C ILE A 570 25.07 15.27 34.26
N CYS A 571 25.18 15.24 35.58
CA CYS A 571 24.25 14.51 36.45
C CYS A 571 23.26 15.52 37.04
N VAL A 572 21.97 15.24 36.93
CA VAL A 572 20.90 16.09 37.46
C VAL A 572 20.04 15.28 38.42
N THR A 573 19.80 15.80 39.62
CA THR A 573 18.98 15.16 40.64
C THR A 573 17.86 16.09 41.08
N GLY A 574 16.68 15.53 41.25
CA GLY A 574 15.54 16.22 41.86
C GLY A 574 14.71 15.26 42.71
N LYS A 575 13.47 15.66 43.05
CA LYS A 575 12.64 14.88 43.98
C LYS A 575 12.19 13.57 43.32
N GLY A 576 12.82 12.46 43.72
CA GLY A 576 12.44 11.13 43.25
C GLY A 576 12.90 10.82 41.82
N PHE A 577 13.87 11.56 41.29
CA PHE A 577 14.49 11.22 40.00
C PHE A 577 15.98 11.58 39.94
N SER A 578 16.70 10.86 39.10
CA SER A 578 18.06 11.19 38.70
C SER A 578 18.25 10.92 37.22
N VAL A 579 18.85 11.86 36.50
CA VAL A 579 19.20 11.73 35.08
C VAL A 579 20.67 12.05 34.86
N LYS A 580 21.32 11.28 34.00
CA LYS A 580 22.71 11.49 33.60
C LYS A 580 22.77 11.70 32.10
N PHE A 581 23.40 12.79 31.68
CA PHE A 581 23.68 13.08 30.27
C PHE A 581 25.14 12.77 29.97
N ASP A 582 25.39 12.20 28.79
CA ASP A 582 26.73 11.97 28.26
C ASP A 582 27.12 13.14 27.35
N LYS A 583 28.20 13.85 27.70
CA LYS A 583 28.73 15.00 26.95
C LYS A 583 29.43 14.60 25.65
N LEU A 584 29.75 13.32 25.46
CA LEU A 584 30.38 12.82 24.24
C LEU A 584 29.34 12.52 23.16
N THR A 585 28.22 11.89 23.54
CA THR A 585 27.16 11.49 22.59
C THR A 585 25.99 12.47 22.54
N GLY A 586 25.79 13.29 23.58
CA GLY A 586 24.69 14.24 23.71
C GLY A 586 23.37 13.61 24.14
N ALA A 587 23.36 12.32 24.48
CA ALA A 587 22.17 11.58 24.89
C ALA A 587 22.06 11.48 26.42
N ILE A 588 20.87 11.11 26.90
CA ILE A 588 20.69 10.59 28.26
C ILE A 588 21.38 9.23 28.33
N SER A 589 22.35 9.07 29.23
CA SER A 589 22.98 7.77 29.51
C SER A 589 22.18 6.97 30.53
N GLU A 590 21.62 7.60 31.56
CA GLU A 590 20.80 6.94 32.58
C GLU A 590 19.61 7.80 33.01
N LEU A 591 18.47 7.18 33.28
CA LEU A 591 17.29 7.82 33.88
C LEU A 591 16.63 6.87 34.87
N THR A 592 16.44 7.35 36.09
CA THR A 592 15.78 6.61 37.17
C THR A 592 14.67 7.47 37.78
N TYR A 593 13.49 6.87 37.96
CA TYR A 593 12.37 7.44 38.71
C TYR A 593 12.10 6.58 39.93
N GLY A 594 12.29 7.13 41.12
CA GLY A 594 12.26 6.37 42.38
C GLY A 594 13.29 5.25 42.37
N THR A 595 12.83 4.01 42.50
CA THR A 595 13.65 2.79 42.39
C THR A 595 13.66 2.19 40.99
N GLN A 596 12.82 2.70 40.09
CA GLN A 596 12.65 2.13 38.75
C GLN A 596 13.64 2.78 37.77
N ARG A 597 14.51 1.95 37.18
CA ARG A 597 15.37 2.38 36.08
C ARG A 597 14.56 2.39 34.78
N ILE A 598 14.54 3.53 34.10
CA ILE A 598 13.84 3.74 32.82
C ILE A 598 14.83 3.62 31.66
N ILE A 599 15.98 4.27 31.78
CA ILE A 599 17.08 4.20 30.81
C ILE A 599 18.31 3.64 31.51
N THR A 600 18.86 2.56 30.96
CA THR A 600 20.14 1.96 31.38
C THR A 600 21.30 2.58 30.62
N ASP A 601 22.50 2.53 31.21
CA ASP A 601 23.72 3.18 30.69
C ASP A 601 23.87 3.06 29.16
N GLY A 602 23.98 4.21 28.49
CA GLY A 602 24.16 4.31 27.03
C GLY A 602 22.93 4.06 26.16
N ASN A 603 21.74 3.84 26.73
CA ASN A 603 20.54 3.42 25.99
C ASN A 603 19.45 4.49 25.83
N GLY A 604 19.71 5.75 26.19
CA GLY A 604 18.74 6.82 26.02
C GLY A 604 18.55 7.29 24.58
N PRO A 605 17.75 8.35 24.38
CA PRO A 605 17.37 8.81 23.05
C PRO A 605 18.58 9.19 22.20
N LYS A 606 18.67 8.58 21.02
CA LYS A 606 19.68 8.85 19.98
C LYS A 606 18.99 9.00 18.63
N LEU A 607 19.50 9.90 17.79
CA LEU A 607 18.95 10.07 16.44
C LEU A 607 19.03 8.74 15.70
N ASP A 608 17.92 8.29 15.12
CA ASP A 608 17.89 7.11 14.27
C ASP A 608 17.23 7.44 12.93
N ALA A 609 17.77 6.83 11.90
CA ALA A 609 17.33 6.98 10.52
C ALA A 609 17.37 5.65 9.77
N PHE A 610 17.27 4.51 10.49
CA PHE A 610 17.25 3.17 9.89
C PHE A 610 15.99 2.40 10.24
N ARG A 611 15.53 1.56 9.31
CA ARG A 611 14.54 0.52 9.56
C ARG A 611 14.98 -0.77 8.90
N ALA A 612 14.56 -1.91 9.45
CA ALA A 612 14.70 -3.19 8.78
C ALA A 612 13.98 -3.13 7.43
N PRO A 613 14.67 -3.34 6.29
CA PRO A 613 14.06 -3.22 4.97
C PRO A 613 12.81 -4.06 4.83
N THR A 614 11.76 -3.48 4.28
CA THR A 614 10.62 -4.24 3.77
C THR A 614 10.93 -4.81 2.38
N ASP A 615 10.16 -5.79 1.92
CA ASP A 615 10.35 -6.33 0.55
C ASP A 615 10.12 -5.24 -0.53
N ASN A 616 9.24 -4.28 -0.25
CA ASN A 616 9.03 -3.12 -1.12
C ASN A 616 10.24 -2.16 -1.15
N ASP A 617 10.89 -1.91 0.00
CA ASP A 617 12.07 -1.06 0.05
C ASP A 617 13.16 -1.60 -0.88
N ALA A 618 13.34 -2.92 -0.87
CA ALA A 618 14.29 -3.57 -1.76
C ALA A 618 13.88 -3.46 -3.24
N GLY A 619 12.58 -3.50 -3.51
CA GLY A 619 11.97 -3.28 -4.83
C GLY A 619 12.13 -1.87 -5.42
N ILE A 620 12.70 -0.91 -4.70
CA ILE A 620 13.06 0.43 -5.20
C ILE A 620 14.55 0.73 -5.07
N GLY A 621 15.35 -0.19 -4.52
CA GLY A 621 16.78 0.02 -4.33
C GLY A 621 17.14 0.94 -3.15
N TYR A 622 16.18 1.37 -2.33
CA TYR A 622 16.44 2.22 -1.16
C TYR A 622 17.46 1.60 -0.18
N PRO A 623 17.40 0.29 0.14
CA PRO A 623 18.37 -0.33 1.04
C PRO A 623 19.82 -0.13 0.58
N LYS A 624 20.09 -0.07 -0.74
CA LYS A 624 21.46 0.18 -1.21
C LYS A 624 21.98 1.51 -0.66
N ALA A 625 21.22 2.60 -0.84
CA ALA A 625 21.59 3.91 -0.32
C ALA A 625 21.65 3.94 1.22
N TRP A 626 20.69 3.31 1.91
CA TRP A 626 20.65 3.30 3.37
C TRP A 626 21.87 2.61 3.99
N PHE A 627 22.29 1.50 3.41
CA PHE A 627 23.45 0.75 3.89
C PHE A 627 24.77 1.39 3.44
N GLN A 628 24.83 1.99 2.24
CA GLN A 628 26.02 2.74 1.80
C GLN A 628 26.24 4.02 2.62
N ASN A 629 25.17 4.67 3.07
CA ASN A 629 25.22 5.82 3.98
C ASN A 629 25.42 5.43 5.46
N GLY A 630 25.55 4.13 5.77
CA GLY A 630 25.82 3.65 7.12
C GLY A 630 24.71 3.95 8.14
N LEU A 631 23.45 4.10 7.69
CA LEU A 631 22.33 4.49 8.57
C LEU A 631 22.07 3.45 9.68
N TYR A 632 22.44 2.19 9.46
CA TYR A 632 22.27 1.10 10.42
C TYR A 632 23.20 1.17 11.65
N ASP A 633 24.22 2.03 11.63
CA ASP A 633 25.23 2.15 12.69
C ASP A 633 25.66 3.62 12.91
N LEU A 634 24.68 4.52 13.06
CA LEU A 634 24.95 5.92 13.36
C LEU A 634 25.73 6.07 14.66
N GLN A 635 26.88 6.74 14.57
CA GLN A 635 27.69 7.16 15.70
C GLN A 635 27.40 8.62 16.02
N HIS A 636 27.23 8.93 17.30
CA HIS A 636 26.85 10.27 17.76
C HIS A 636 28.01 10.94 18.48
N ARG A 637 28.30 12.18 18.10
CA ARG A 637 29.36 12.99 18.70
C ARG A 637 28.90 14.42 18.90
N VAL A 638 29.05 14.93 20.12
CA VAL A 638 28.84 16.35 20.42
C VAL A 638 29.95 17.18 19.75
N ILE A 639 29.56 18.23 19.05
CA ILE A 639 30.45 19.23 18.46
C ILE A 639 30.35 20.51 19.28
N GLY A 640 31.49 20.96 19.82
CA GLY A 640 31.58 22.12 20.70
C GLY A 640 31.24 21.80 22.15
N GLU A 641 31.25 22.83 23.01
CA GLU A 641 30.94 22.67 24.43
C GLU A 641 29.42 22.73 24.67
N PRO A 642 28.86 21.86 25.53
CA PRO A 642 27.47 21.96 25.97
C PRO A 642 27.20 23.30 26.65
N ASN A 643 26.09 23.93 26.31
CA ASN A 643 25.63 25.13 27.01
C ASN A 643 24.63 24.73 28.10
N ILE A 644 24.99 25.00 29.36
CA ILE A 644 24.19 24.65 30.53
C ILE A 644 23.66 25.93 31.17
N LEU A 645 22.34 26.05 31.28
CA LEU A 645 21.67 27.20 31.85
C LEU A 645 20.70 26.76 32.94
N ALA A 646 21.00 27.11 34.20
CA ALA A 646 20.06 26.96 35.29
C ALA A 646 19.07 28.13 35.30
N SER A 647 17.78 27.85 35.18
CA SER A 647 16.73 28.86 35.26
C SER A 647 16.53 29.30 36.71
N LYS A 648 16.74 30.60 36.96
CA LYS A 648 16.53 31.20 38.29
C LYS A 648 15.05 31.38 38.65
N GLY A 649 14.13 31.23 37.69
CA GLY A 649 12.70 31.53 37.83
C GLY A 649 11.83 30.31 38.17
N ASN A 650 12.02 29.19 37.46
CA ASN A 650 11.17 27.99 37.54
C ASN A 650 11.90 26.72 38.04
N GLY A 651 13.18 26.85 38.43
CA GLY A 651 13.96 25.74 38.98
C GLY A 651 14.44 24.70 37.98
N ALA A 652 14.18 24.89 36.67
CA ALA A 652 14.59 23.96 35.61
C ALA A 652 16.05 24.15 35.19
N LEU A 653 16.67 23.09 34.67
CA LEU A 653 17.97 23.11 34.02
C LEU A 653 17.81 22.92 32.52
N GLN A 654 18.49 23.73 31.73
CA GLN A 654 18.55 23.60 30.28
C GLN A 654 19.94 23.19 29.83
N ILE A 655 20.02 22.19 28.95
CA ILE A 655 21.27 21.69 28.36
C ILE A 655 21.12 21.72 26.84
N SER A 656 21.90 22.57 26.16
CA SER A 656 21.93 22.67 24.70
C SER A 656 23.20 22.03 24.15
N LEU A 657 23.03 21.13 23.19
CA LEU A 657 24.07 20.33 22.58
C LEU A 657 23.90 20.35 21.05
N THR A 658 24.99 20.38 20.30
CA THR A 658 24.98 20.11 18.87
C THR A 658 25.64 18.75 18.64
N VAL A 659 24.93 17.82 18.01
CA VAL A 659 25.33 16.44 17.82
C VAL A 659 25.45 16.16 16.32
N GLU A 660 26.62 15.74 15.90
CA GLU A 660 26.82 15.14 14.58
C GLU A 660 26.56 13.64 14.67
N SER A 661 25.76 13.11 13.74
CA SER A 661 25.43 11.69 13.66
C SER A 661 25.82 11.16 12.29
N GLN A 662 26.78 10.26 12.23
CA GLN A 662 27.31 9.69 10.98
C GLN A 662 27.54 8.19 11.16
N GLY A 663 27.23 7.40 10.13
CA GLY A 663 27.59 5.99 10.12
C GLY A 663 29.10 5.82 10.17
N LYS A 664 29.60 4.83 10.92
CA LYS A 664 31.04 4.54 10.94
C LYS A 664 31.53 4.06 9.56
N GLU A 665 30.75 3.14 8.98
CA GLU A 665 31.05 2.43 7.75
C GLU A 665 29.75 2.27 6.94
N GLY A 666 29.86 2.38 5.62
CA GLY A 666 28.86 1.94 4.67
C GLY A 666 29.15 0.52 4.22
N CYS A 667 28.14 -0.18 3.72
CA CYS A 667 28.32 -1.51 3.13
C CYS A 667 27.41 -1.70 1.93
N ASP A 668 27.76 -2.63 1.04
CA ASP A 668 27.02 -2.88 -0.18
C ASP A 668 25.87 -3.87 0.08
N GLN A 669 24.70 -3.54 -0.47
CA GLN A 669 23.55 -4.43 -0.42
C GLN A 669 22.90 -4.62 -1.79
N ASN A 670 22.95 -5.85 -2.32
CA ASN A 670 22.32 -6.24 -3.58
C ASN A 670 21.18 -7.24 -3.37
N TYR A 671 19.94 -6.84 -3.65
CA TYR A 671 18.73 -7.63 -3.39
C TYR A 671 18.68 -8.99 -4.13
N GLY A 672 19.10 -9.05 -5.40
CA GLY A 672 18.78 -10.15 -6.33
C GLY A 672 19.27 -11.57 -5.98
N ASN A 673 20.18 -11.75 -5.02
CA ASN A 673 20.77 -13.05 -4.69
C ASN A 673 20.33 -13.63 -3.33
N ARG A 674 19.50 -12.92 -2.56
CA ARG A 674 19.46 -13.11 -1.09
C ARG A 674 18.35 -13.98 -0.58
N ASP A 675 17.14 -13.80 -1.11
CA ASP A 675 16.01 -14.64 -0.72
C ASP A 675 16.13 -16.06 -1.32
N ARG A 676 17.02 -16.26 -2.30
CA ARG A 676 17.21 -17.55 -2.99
C ARG A 676 18.06 -18.58 -2.22
N THR A 677 18.72 -18.13 -1.16
CA THR A 677 19.54 -18.96 -0.27
C THR A 677 19.33 -18.48 1.16
N PRO A 678 18.58 -19.21 2.00
CA PRO A 678 18.30 -18.81 3.39
C PRO A 678 19.56 -18.52 4.21
N GLU A 679 20.72 -19.07 3.83
CA GLU A 679 22.03 -18.81 4.46
C GLU A 679 22.60 -17.41 4.13
N LYS A 680 21.93 -16.60 3.30
CA LYS A 680 22.36 -15.27 2.84
C LYS A 680 21.28 -14.19 3.03
N ALA A 681 20.64 -14.14 4.20
CA ALA A 681 19.90 -12.95 4.64
C ALA A 681 20.78 -11.68 4.57
N TYR A 682 20.18 -10.49 4.79
CA TYR A 682 20.97 -9.25 4.83
C TYR A 682 22.17 -9.40 5.79
N THR A 683 23.31 -8.86 5.38
CA THR A 683 24.55 -8.89 6.17
C THR A 683 25.24 -7.54 6.10
N PHE A 684 25.64 -6.99 7.24
CA PHE A 684 26.35 -5.70 7.28
C PHE A 684 27.85 -5.79 6.91
N LYS A 685 28.28 -6.92 6.32
CA LYS A 685 29.71 -7.25 6.13
C LYS A 685 30.19 -7.21 4.67
N GLU A 686 29.29 -7.08 3.71
CA GLU A 686 29.62 -7.10 2.28
C GLU A 686 30.04 -5.70 1.80
N GLY A 687 31.17 -5.58 1.09
CA GLY A 687 31.60 -4.29 0.51
C GLY A 687 31.79 -3.15 1.52
N VAL A 688 32.23 -3.47 2.75
CA VAL A 688 32.37 -2.48 3.82
C VAL A 688 33.39 -1.40 3.45
N LYS A 689 32.98 -0.14 3.58
CA LYS A 689 33.80 1.06 3.32
C LYS A 689 33.66 2.05 4.47
N LYS A 690 34.78 2.55 4.97
CA LYS A 690 34.80 3.62 5.97
C LYS A 690 34.21 4.91 5.40
N LEU A 691 33.31 5.55 6.16
CA LEU A 691 32.77 6.86 5.81
C LEU A 691 33.70 7.97 6.33
N GLY A 692 33.95 8.96 5.48
CA GLY A 692 34.76 10.14 5.74
C GLY A 692 33.94 11.38 6.09
N GLU A 693 34.62 12.49 6.35
CA GLU A 693 34.01 13.72 6.87
C GLU A 693 32.93 14.34 5.97
N ASN A 694 33.03 14.12 4.66
CA ASN A 694 32.11 14.65 3.65
C ASN A 694 30.97 13.70 3.28
N ASP A 695 30.99 12.47 3.78
CA ASP A 695 29.92 11.49 3.53
C ASP A 695 28.64 11.88 4.28
N PHE A 696 27.55 11.19 3.96
CA PHE A 696 26.22 11.50 4.50
C PHE A 696 26.20 11.53 6.03
N LYS A 697 25.77 12.65 6.60
CA LYS A 697 25.70 12.85 8.06
C LYS A 697 24.60 13.82 8.44
N PHE A 698 24.12 13.67 9.66
CA PHE A 698 23.16 14.58 10.28
C PHE A 698 23.84 15.51 11.25
N LEU A 699 23.36 16.76 11.30
CA LEU A 699 23.62 17.68 12.38
C LEU A 699 22.31 17.95 13.11
N THR A 700 22.31 17.66 14.41
CA THR A 700 21.16 17.85 15.28
C THR A 700 21.50 18.81 16.40
N THR A 701 20.74 19.89 16.52
CA THR A 701 20.77 20.70 17.74
C THR A 701 19.70 20.18 18.68
N GLN A 702 20.09 19.81 19.89
CA GLN A 702 19.22 19.25 20.94
C GLN A 702 19.23 20.19 22.14
N ILE A 703 18.06 20.53 22.64
CA ILE A 703 17.89 21.27 23.90
C ILE A 703 17.07 20.40 24.85
N TYR A 704 17.70 19.97 25.93
CA TYR A 704 17.02 19.32 27.04
C TYR A 704 16.57 20.36 28.05
N THR A 705 15.31 20.28 28.50
CA THR A 705 14.80 21.05 29.65
C THR A 705 14.36 20.08 30.74
N ILE A 706 15.00 20.14 31.90
CA ILE A 706 14.79 19.23 33.03
C ILE A 706 14.08 20.00 34.13
N TYR A 707 12.88 19.55 34.52
CA TYR A 707 12.04 20.21 35.51
C TYR A 707 12.15 19.55 36.90
N PRO A 708 11.82 20.27 37.99
CA PRO A 708 11.85 19.74 39.35
C PRO A 708 10.97 18.51 39.61
N ASP A 709 9.88 18.33 38.86
CA ASP A 709 9.00 17.15 38.95
C ASP A 709 9.56 15.88 38.25
N GLY A 710 10.73 15.99 37.61
CA GLY A 710 11.34 14.89 36.85
C GLY A 710 10.92 14.80 35.40
N SER A 711 10.07 15.72 34.91
CA SER A 711 9.78 15.84 33.48
C SER A 711 11.04 16.30 32.72
N ILE A 712 11.32 15.67 31.59
CA ILE A 712 12.47 16.00 30.73
C ILE A 712 11.95 16.22 29.31
N GLU A 713 12.06 17.44 28.80
CA GLU A 713 11.78 17.75 27.40
C GLU A 713 13.04 17.64 26.56
N LEU A 714 12.95 17.03 25.38
CA LEU A 714 13.93 17.14 24.30
C LEU A 714 13.29 17.90 23.14
N GLN A 715 13.83 19.07 22.82
CA GLN A 715 13.50 19.83 21.61
C GLN A 715 14.67 19.78 20.64
N SER A 716 14.42 19.42 19.38
CA SER A 716 15.50 19.26 18.42
C SER A 716 15.22 19.82 17.03
N THR A 717 16.30 20.21 16.36
CA THR A 717 16.30 20.52 14.92
C THR A 717 17.33 19.65 14.25
N ILE A 718 16.88 18.81 13.31
CA ILE A 718 17.67 17.83 12.60
C ILE A 718 17.86 18.32 11.16
N SER A 719 19.08 18.26 10.65
CA SER A 719 19.43 18.60 9.27
C SER A 719 20.49 17.63 8.75
N ALA A 720 20.61 17.47 7.44
CA ALA A 720 21.65 16.65 6.81
C ALA A 720 22.55 17.49 5.90
N ASN A 721 23.79 17.06 5.70
CA ASN A 721 24.70 17.69 4.73
C ASN A 721 24.27 17.46 3.27
N GLN A 722 23.42 16.46 3.01
CA GLN A 722 22.81 16.18 1.71
C GLN A 722 21.29 16.14 1.88
N THR A 723 20.57 16.96 1.12
CA THR A 723 19.09 17.00 1.12
C THR A 723 18.49 16.01 0.13
N ASN A 724 17.19 15.70 0.26
CA ASN A 724 16.44 14.81 -0.66
C ASN A 724 16.86 13.33 -0.70
N VAL A 725 17.75 12.86 0.18
CA VAL A 725 17.97 11.41 0.35
C VAL A 725 16.70 10.82 0.95
N VAL A 726 16.13 9.79 0.32
CA VAL A 726 14.96 9.11 0.88
C VAL A 726 15.39 8.29 2.09
N LEU A 727 14.94 8.69 3.27
CA LEU A 727 15.20 8.02 4.54
C LEU A 727 14.10 7.01 4.83
N PRO A 728 14.36 5.91 5.53
CA PRO A 728 13.30 5.01 6.01
C PRO A 728 12.46 5.67 7.11
N ARG A 729 13.09 6.53 7.91
CA ARG A 729 12.51 7.27 9.04
C ARG A 729 13.47 8.39 9.47
N ILE A 730 12.98 9.29 10.32
CA ILE A 730 13.81 10.25 11.04
C ILE A 730 13.21 10.53 12.43
N GLY A 731 13.99 10.25 13.47
CA GLY A 731 13.46 10.21 14.83
C GLY A 731 14.51 9.88 15.88
N TYR A 732 14.05 9.47 17.05
CA TYR A 732 14.89 9.01 18.14
C TYR A 732 14.57 7.57 18.50
N VAL A 733 15.62 6.75 18.66
CA VAL A 733 15.54 5.41 19.25
C VAL A 733 16.10 5.42 20.67
N MET A 734 15.53 4.59 21.53
CA MET A 734 16.04 4.30 22.86
C MET A 734 15.71 2.85 23.24
N LYS A 735 16.53 2.25 24.11
CA LYS A 735 16.31 0.89 24.62
C LYS A 735 15.94 0.94 26.11
N LEU A 736 14.74 0.51 26.42
CA LEU A 736 14.21 0.40 27.78
C LEU A 736 14.40 -1.03 28.32
N PRO A 737 14.43 -1.22 29.65
CA PRO A 737 14.42 -2.55 30.25
C PRO A 737 13.26 -3.43 29.77
N THR A 738 13.50 -4.73 29.62
CA THR A 738 12.48 -5.72 29.19
C THR A 738 11.25 -5.76 30.10
N ALA A 739 11.39 -5.38 31.38
CA ALA A 739 10.27 -5.30 32.31
C ALA A 739 9.21 -4.26 31.90
N LEU A 740 9.58 -3.22 31.15
CA LEU A 740 8.69 -2.15 30.71
C LEU A 740 7.93 -2.55 29.42
N GLN A 741 7.19 -3.66 29.48
CA GLN A 741 6.57 -4.31 28.32
C GLN A 741 5.12 -3.88 28.05
N ASN A 742 4.45 -3.21 29.00
CA ASN A 742 3.07 -2.78 28.83
C ASN A 742 3.05 -1.47 28.04
N PHE A 743 2.64 -1.56 26.77
CA PHE A 743 2.61 -0.45 25.83
C PHE A 743 1.21 0.15 25.74
N GLU A 744 1.13 1.45 25.96
CA GLU A 744 -0.09 2.21 25.87
C GLU A 744 0.13 3.46 25.02
N TYR A 745 -0.82 3.83 24.16
CA TYR A 745 -0.69 5.04 23.35
C TYR A 745 -2.03 5.63 22.92
N TYR A 746 -2.02 6.91 22.55
CA TYR A 746 -3.14 7.60 21.92
C TYR A 746 -2.76 8.03 20.50
N GLY A 747 -3.31 7.37 19.49
CA GLY A 747 -2.94 7.54 18.07
C GLY A 747 -3.63 6.53 17.17
N ARG A 748 -3.14 6.32 15.94
CA ARG A 748 -3.77 5.36 15.01
C ARG A 748 -3.52 3.91 15.40
N GLY A 749 -4.57 3.10 15.46
CA GLY A 749 -4.45 1.68 15.72
C GLY A 749 -5.78 0.92 15.79
N PRO A 750 -5.75 -0.32 16.32
CA PRO A 750 -4.61 -1.03 16.90
C PRO A 750 -3.76 -1.80 15.89
N VAL A 751 -4.04 -1.72 14.58
CA VAL A 751 -3.30 -2.47 13.54
C VAL A 751 -2.13 -1.65 13.00
N ASN A 752 -1.02 -2.32 12.69
CA ASN A 752 0.22 -1.73 12.17
C ASN A 752 -0.03 -0.84 10.95
N ASN A 753 0.36 0.43 10.99
CA ASN A 753 0.04 1.43 9.96
C ASN A 753 1.22 2.34 9.63
N TYR A 754 1.20 2.89 8.40
CA TYR A 754 2.23 3.77 7.84
C TYR A 754 1.56 4.95 7.13
N ALA A 755 2.34 5.97 6.77
CA ALA A 755 1.84 7.21 6.15
C ALA A 755 0.88 6.96 4.97
N ASP A 756 1.16 5.96 4.14
CA ASP A 756 0.40 5.55 2.95
C ASP A 756 -0.52 4.34 3.18
N ARG A 757 -0.62 3.80 4.41
CA ARG A 757 -1.51 2.68 4.77
C ARG A 757 -2.06 2.85 6.18
N LYS A 758 -2.89 3.87 6.38
CA LYS A 758 -3.48 4.24 7.68
C LYS A 758 -4.97 4.55 7.64
N THR A 759 -5.63 4.43 6.48
CA THR A 759 -7.03 4.82 6.28
C THR A 759 -7.97 4.00 7.15
N GLY A 760 -7.65 2.71 7.35
CA GLY A 760 -8.41 1.79 8.18
C GLY A 760 -8.13 1.89 9.68
N GLN A 761 -7.21 2.76 10.12
CA GLN A 761 -6.81 2.86 11.52
C GLN A 761 -7.23 4.19 12.14
N PHE A 762 -8.00 4.11 13.21
CA PHE A 762 -8.63 5.25 13.87
C PHE A 762 -7.81 5.75 15.04
N ILE A 763 -8.01 7.02 15.38
CA ILE A 763 -7.34 7.69 16.49
C ILE A 763 -8.10 7.36 17.77
N GLU A 764 -7.55 6.42 18.53
CA GLU A 764 -8.12 5.90 19.77
C GLU A 764 -7.00 5.64 20.79
N ARG A 765 -7.39 5.35 22.03
CA ARG A 765 -6.46 4.94 23.10
C ARG A 765 -6.32 3.43 23.07
N HIS A 766 -5.10 2.94 22.88
CA HIS A 766 -4.79 1.53 22.73
C HIS A 766 -3.84 1.05 23.83
N LYS A 767 -3.97 -0.22 24.22
CA LYS A 767 -3.11 -0.92 25.19
C LYS A 767 -2.76 -2.31 24.67
N GLY A 768 -1.54 -2.76 24.94
CA GLY A 768 -1.09 -4.11 24.62
C GLY A 768 0.30 -4.42 25.15
N ILE A 769 0.79 -5.62 24.89
CA ILE A 769 2.16 -6.02 25.23
C ILE A 769 3.08 -5.76 24.02
N VAL A 770 4.30 -5.32 24.27
CA VAL A 770 5.34 -5.17 23.24
C VAL A 770 5.55 -6.50 22.51
N GLY A 771 5.43 -6.50 21.18
CA GLY A 771 5.59 -7.70 20.34
C GLY A 771 4.32 -8.54 20.12
N GLU A 772 3.31 -8.46 21.01
CA GLU A 772 2.09 -9.29 20.94
C GLU A 772 0.92 -8.60 20.20
N GLN A 773 1.22 -7.70 19.26
CA GLN A 773 0.23 -6.85 18.59
C GLN A 773 -0.17 -7.41 17.20
N ASP A 774 -0.04 -8.72 17.03
CA ASP A 774 -0.27 -9.47 15.79
C ASP A 774 0.48 -8.92 14.56
N ILE A 775 1.75 -8.55 14.76
CA ILE A 775 2.58 -7.87 13.77
C ILE A 775 3.55 -8.79 13.02
N MET A 776 3.74 -10.02 13.48
CA MET A 776 4.78 -10.91 12.95
C MET A 776 4.46 -11.39 11.54
N LEU A 777 5.47 -11.37 10.68
CA LEU A 777 5.42 -11.81 9.28
C LEU A 777 6.29 -13.07 9.08
N PRO A 778 6.08 -13.85 8.01
CA PRO A 778 6.91 -15.02 7.71
C PRO A 778 8.42 -14.71 7.62
N LYS A 779 8.79 -13.49 7.20
CA LYS A 779 10.14 -12.93 7.35
C LYS A 779 10.07 -11.65 8.17
N PRO A 780 10.84 -11.55 9.26
CA PRO A 780 10.95 -10.32 10.04
C PRO A 780 11.37 -9.11 9.18
N GLN A 781 10.65 -7.99 9.33
CA GLN A 781 10.85 -6.72 8.62
C GLN A 781 10.48 -5.56 9.57
N SER A 782 10.57 -4.31 9.11
CA SER A 782 9.99 -3.19 9.86
C SER A 782 8.48 -3.40 10.05
N MET A 783 8.02 -3.35 11.31
CA MET A 783 6.65 -3.62 11.74
C MET A 783 6.31 -2.90 13.05
N GLY A 784 5.04 -2.85 13.41
CA GLY A 784 4.57 -2.26 14.69
C GLY A 784 4.50 -0.73 14.72
N ASN A 785 4.60 -0.06 13.57
CA ASN A 785 4.51 1.40 13.47
C ASN A 785 3.07 1.88 13.72
N ARG A 786 2.95 3.01 14.41
CA ARG A 786 1.71 3.74 14.69
C ARG A 786 1.87 5.19 14.27
N GLU A 787 1.04 5.66 13.36
CA GLU A 787 1.04 7.05 12.90
C GLU A 787 0.17 7.94 13.80
N GLU A 788 0.45 9.24 13.77
CA GLU A 788 -0.34 10.28 14.44
C GLU A 788 -0.53 10.03 15.95
N VAL A 789 0.52 9.56 16.62
CA VAL A 789 0.56 9.35 18.07
C VAL A 789 0.78 10.69 18.78
N ARG A 790 -0.06 11.01 19.76
CA ARG A 790 0.09 12.19 20.63
C ARG A 790 1.00 11.89 21.81
N TRP A 791 0.82 10.72 22.39
CA TRP A 791 1.65 10.20 23.48
C TRP A 791 1.66 8.68 23.48
N CYS A 792 2.71 8.10 24.04
CA CYS A 792 2.77 6.69 24.40
C CYS A 792 3.39 6.49 25.79
N ALA A 793 3.24 5.32 26.38
CA ALA A 793 3.79 4.97 27.68
C ALA A 793 4.23 3.50 27.70
N LEU A 794 5.33 3.24 28.40
CA LEU A 794 5.84 1.90 28.67
C LEU A 794 5.95 1.71 30.18
N THR A 795 5.27 0.70 30.70
CA THR A 795 5.21 0.41 32.14
C THR A 795 5.50 -1.05 32.43
N ASP A 796 5.93 -1.33 33.66
CA ASP A 796 5.99 -2.68 34.20
C ASP A 796 4.60 -3.19 34.60
N ASN A 797 4.53 -4.41 35.12
CA ASN A 797 3.26 -5.02 35.58
C ASN A 797 2.67 -4.35 36.82
N ASN A 798 3.44 -3.50 37.52
CA ASN A 798 2.98 -2.72 38.67
C ASN A 798 2.53 -1.31 38.27
N GLY A 799 2.63 -0.96 36.97
CA GLY A 799 2.27 0.35 36.44
C GLY A 799 3.31 1.45 36.66
N TYR A 800 4.57 1.10 36.95
CA TYR A 800 5.70 2.03 37.02
C TYR A 800 6.43 2.08 35.68
N GLY A 801 6.80 3.27 35.23
CA GLY A 801 7.49 3.43 33.96
C GLY A 801 7.59 4.89 33.53
N ALA A 802 7.49 5.13 32.22
CA ALA A 802 7.55 6.46 31.65
C ALA A 802 6.53 6.67 30.52
N ALA A 803 6.05 7.91 30.43
CA ALA A 803 5.25 8.40 29.32
C ALA A 803 6.09 9.33 28.43
N PHE A 804 5.81 9.29 27.13
CA PHE A 804 6.46 10.03 26.08
C PHE A 804 5.38 10.86 25.36
N ILE A 805 5.50 12.19 25.42
CA ILE A 805 4.48 13.12 24.91
C ILE A 805 5.08 13.91 23.75
N ALA A 806 4.46 13.85 22.58
CA ALA A 806 4.91 14.62 21.42
C ALA A 806 4.57 16.11 21.58
N ASP A 807 5.33 16.98 20.91
CA ASP A 807 4.97 18.40 20.74
C ASP A 807 3.67 18.62 19.97
N SER A 808 3.33 17.70 19.06
CA SER A 808 2.11 17.67 18.27
C SER A 808 1.70 16.21 18.02
N VAL A 809 2.25 15.59 16.97
CA VAL A 809 2.05 14.18 16.64
C VAL A 809 3.36 13.58 16.16
N MET A 810 3.56 12.30 16.45
CA MET A 810 4.72 11.52 16.04
C MET A 810 4.28 10.17 15.48
N SER A 811 5.20 9.45 14.83
CA SER A 811 5.06 8.01 14.70
C SER A 811 5.74 7.33 15.89
N ALA A 812 5.16 6.22 16.37
CA ALA A 812 5.76 5.47 17.47
C ALA A 812 5.73 3.96 17.20
N SER A 813 6.79 3.27 17.61
CA SER A 813 6.83 1.80 17.65
C SER A 813 7.62 1.32 18.85
N ALA A 814 7.16 0.25 19.49
CA ALA A 814 7.87 -0.43 20.58
C ALA A 814 8.00 -1.92 20.22
N LEU A 815 9.23 -2.41 20.07
CA LEU A 815 9.53 -3.78 19.66
C LEU A 815 10.52 -4.45 20.63
N PRO A 816 10.48 -5.78 20.77
CA PRO A 816 11.45 -6.49 21.61
C PRO A 816 12.80 -6.72 20.91
N TRP A 817 12.95 -6.22 19.67
CA TRP A 817 14.15 -6.36 18.83
C TRP A 817 14.52 -5.04 18.17
N SER A 818 15.81 -4.84 17.92
CA SER A 818 16.31 -3.73 17.13
C SER A 818 16.01 -3.92 15.64
N GLN A 819 16.05 -2.81 14.87
CA GLN A 819 15.92 -2.88 13.41
C GLN A 819 17.06 -3.71 12.77
N GLN A 820 18.25 -3.73 13.37
CA GLN A 820 19.38 -4.54 12.92
C GLN A 820 19.13 -6.04 13.16
N GLN A 821 18.57 -6.42 14.31
CA GLN A 821 18.21 -7.82 14.61
C GLN A 821 17.13 -8.33 13.67
N LEU A 822 16.12 -7.51 13.37
CA LEU A 822 15.08 -7.84 12.39
C LEU A 822 15.65 -8.00 10.97
N THR A 823 16.62 -7.16 10.58
CA THR A 823 17.21 -7.16 9.23
C THR A 823 17.87 -8.50 8.87
N VAL A 824 18.50 -9.17 9.85
CA VAL A 824 19.35 -10.35 9.59
C VAL A 824 18.63 -11.69 9.79
N ALA A 825 17.38 -11.69 10.27
CA ALA A 825 16.62 -12.90 10.55
C ALA A 825 15.79 -13.33 9.32
N PRO A 826 16.03 -14.52 8.73
CA PRO A 826 15.20 -15.04 7.65
C PRO A 826 13.80 -15.43 8.13
N HIS A 827 13.71 -16.06 9.30
CA HIS A 827 12.47 -16.55 9.90
C HIS A 827 12.30 -16.05 11.34
N PRO A 828 11.05 -15.91 11.85
CA PRO A 828 10.79 -15.44 13.22
C PRO A 828 11.47 -16.26 14.32
N TYR A 829 11.58 -17.58 14.18
CA TYR A 829 12.23 -18.44 15.17
C TYR A 829 13.74 -18.20 15.28
N GLN A 830 14.34 -17.52 14.28
CA GLN A 830 15.76 -17.17 14.26
C GLN A 830 16.04 -15.78 14.88
N LEU A 831 15.00 -15.06 15.32
CA LEU A 831 15.18 -13.83 16.08
C LEU A 831 15.84 -14.14 17.43
N VAL A 832 16.80 -13.31 17.81
CA VAL A 832 17.46 -13.43 19.10
C VAL A 832 16.49 -13.19 20.26
N LYS A 833 16.80 -13.74 21.43
CA LYS A 833 16.06 -13.41 22.65
C LYS A 833 16.16 -11.90 22.90
N SER A 834 15.03 -11.29 23.25
CA SER A 834 14.96 -9.86 23.56
C SER A 834 15.93 -9.46 24.67
N ASP A 835 16.67 -8.38 24.44
CA ASP A 835 17.56 -7.74 25.40
C ASP A 835 17.04 -6.37 25.90
N GLY A 836 15.84 -5.97 25.45
CA GLY A 836 15.20 -4.72 25.83
C GLY A 836 13.96 -4.41 24.99
N VAL A 837 13.29 -3.32 25.34
CA VAL A 837 12.23 -2.72 24.52
C VAL A 837 12.83 -1.57 23.71
N TYR A 838 12.88 -1.74 22.40
CA TYR A 838 13.32 -0.71 21.47
C TYR A 838 12.14 0.20 21.15
N LEU A 839 12.14 1.39 21.74
CA LEU A 839 11.17 2.43 21.49
C LEU A 839 11.72 3.40 20.44
N HIS A 840 10.98 3.58 19.37
CA HIS A 840 11.20 4.62 18.38
C HIS A 840 10.11 5.67 18.46
N LEU A 841 10.51 6.93 18.50
CA LEU A 841 9.67 8.11 18.42
C LEU A 841 10.14 8.92 17.20
N ASP A 842 9.35 8.92 16.14
CA ASP A 842 9.76 9.44 14.85
C ASP A 842 8.97 10.69 14.45
N ALA A 843 9.67 11.69 13.94
CA ALA A 843 9.04 12.86 13.34
C ALA A 843 8.32 12.47 12.05
N LYS A 844 8.90 11.52 11.31
CA LYS A 844 8.31 10.96 10.09
C LYS A 844 8.87 9.58 9.78
N VAL A 845 8.02 8.70 9.24
CA VAL A 845 8.37 7.38 8.71
C VAL A 845 7.94 7.31 7.25
N THR A 846 8.80 6.78 6.38
CA THR A 846 8.46 6.59 4.96
C THR A 846 7.38 5.52 4.81
N GLY A 847 6.45 5.73 3.89
CA GLY A 847 5.44 4.75 3.51
C GLY A 847 6.01 3.41 3.03
N LEU A 848 5.12 2.49 2.69
CA LEU A 848 5.44 1.13 2.24
C LEU A 848 5.46 1.00 0.71
N GLY A 849 4.63 1.74 -0.02
CA GLY A 849 4.47 1.60 -1.47
C GLY A 849 4.01 0.20 -1.91
N GLY A 850 4.38 -0.19 -3.14
CA GLY A 850 4.04 -1.49 -3.75
C GLY A 850 5.13 -2.04 -4.69
N ALA A 851 6.39 -1.71 -4.42
CA ALA A 851 7.48 -1.87 -5.38
C ALA A 851 8.10 -3.26 -5.47
N SER A 852 7.70 -4.20 -4.61
CA SER A 852 8.09 -5.61 -4.76
C SER A 852 7.68 -6.15 -6.14
N CYS A 853 6.58 -5.64 -6.73
CA CYS A 853 6.26 -5.85 -8.14
C CYS A 853 5.55 -4.62 -8.79
N GLY A 854 6.25 -3.94 -9.71
CA GLY A 854 5.71 -3.03 -10.73
C GLY A 854 5.14 -1.66 -10.34
N GLN A 855 4.55 -1.48 -9.15
CA GLN A 855 3.74 -0.28 -8.82
C GLN A 855 4.57 0.96 -8.48
N GLY A 856 5.82 0.75 -8.06
CA GLY A 856 6.72 1.79 -7.57
C GLY A 856 6.66 1.99 -6.05
N GLY A 857 7.55 2.85 -5.56
CA GLY A 857 7.63 3.20 -4.14
C GLY A 857 6.51 4.14 -3.69
N PRO A 858 6.50 4.54 -2.41
CA PRO A 858 5.50 5.47 -1.87
C PRO A 858 5.42 6.77 -2.69
N LEU A 859 4.24 7.39 -2.72
CA LEU A 859 4.10 8.71 -3.33
C LEU A 859 4.97 9.75 -2.57
N LYS A 860 5.39 10.81 -3.26
CA LYS A 860 6.31 11.83 -2.69
C LYS A 860 5.87 12.37 -1.31
N PRO A 861 4.58 12.67 -1.05
CA PRO A 861 4.13 13.13 0.27
C PRO A 861 4.39 12.11 1.39
N ASP A 862 4.38 10.83 1.06
CA ASP A 862 4.54 9.69 1.97
C ASP A 862 6.01 9.28 2.15
N ARG A 863 6.95 9.99 1.51
CA ARG A 863 8.40 9.78 1.70
C ARG A 863 8.95 10.69 2.78
N THR A 864 9.86 10.15 3.58
CA THR A 864 10.74 10.91 4.48
C THR A 864 12.00 11.24 3.71
N LEU A 865 12.27 12.53 3.50
CA LEU A 865 13.49 13.00 2.85
C LEU A 865 14.48 13.49 3.92
N SER A 866 15.77 13.55 3.61
CA SER A 866 16.81 14.14 4.47
C SER A 866 16.75 15.68 4.53
N ASP A 867 15.54 16.24 4.47
CA ASP A 867 15.26 17.64 4.72
C ASP A 867 15.41 17.96 6.21
N SER A 868 15.11 19.19 6.60
CA SER A 868 15.21 19.60 8.00
C SER A 868 13.90 19.40 8.76
N TYR A 869 14.02 18.83 9.96
CA TYR A 869 12.90 18.53 10.84
C TYR A 869 13.07 19.27 12.17
N SER A 870 11.99 19.84 12.67
CA SER A 870 11.86 20.17 14.10
C SER A 870 11.07 19.06 14.74
N PHE A 871 11.60 18.49 15.82
CA PHE A 871 10.95 17.40 16.53
C PHE A 871 11.26 17.48 18.02
N GLY A 872 10.23 17.37 18.84
CA GLY A 872 10.40 17.31 20.28
C GLY A 872 9.40 16.40 20.98
N PHE A 873 9.83 15.85 22.11
CA PHE A 873 9.01 15.05 22.99
C PHE A 873 9.42 15.25 24.47
N ALA A 874 8.51 14.97 25.39
CA ALA A 874 8.76 14.95 26.82
C ALA A 874 8.76 13.54 27.37
N ILE A 875 9.64 13.25 28.33
CA ILE A 875 9.67 12.03 29.14
C ILE A 875 9.16 12.38 30.53
N ARG A 876 8.16 11.65 31.04
CA ARG A 876 7.59 11.87 32.37
C ARG A 876 7.45 10.57 33.17
N PRO A 877 7.60 10.62 34.51
CA PRO A 877 7.39 9.45 35.35
C PRO A 877 5.92 9.00 35.34
N VAL A 878 5.69 7.71 35.13
CA VAL A 878 4.38 7.06 35.33
C VAL A 878 4.46 6.20 36.58
N THR A 879 3.46 6.34 37.46
CA THR A 879 3.36 5.57 38.70
C THR A 879 1.95 5.02 38.83
N ASN A 880 1.81 3.78 39.33
CA ASN A 880 0.49 3.14 39.54
C ASN A 880 -0.42 3.18 38.29
N GLY A 881 0.17 3.12 37.08
CA GLY A 881 -0.58 3.13 35.81
C GLY A 881 -1.30 4.44 35.49
N ASN A 882 -0.90 5.56 36.11
CA ASN A 882 -1.57 6.86 35.98
C ASN A 882 -1.25 7.63 34.67
N ALA A 883 -0.83 6.94 33.60
CA ALA A 883 -0.40 7.59 32.35
C ALA A 883 -1.35 8.69 31.83
N PRO A 884 -2.70 8.52 31.81
CA PRO A 884 -3.62 9.57 31.33
C PRO A 884 -3.55 10.90 32.09
N ALA A 885 -3.25 10.85 33.38
CA ALA A 885 -3.09 12.06 34.18
C ALA A 885 -1.74 12.73 33.89
N VAL A 886 -0.70 11.91 33.72
CA VAL A 886 0.68 12.37 33.45
C VAL A 886 0.82 12.98 32.05
N VAL A 887 0.07 12.48 31.06
CA VAL A 887 0.15 12.99 29.68
C VAL A 887 -0.65 14.27 29.43
N ASN A 888 -1.41 14.75 30.41
CA ASN A 888 -2.06 16.06 30.36
C ASN A 888 -1.04 17.20 30.62
N ALA A 889 -0.11 17.36 29.68
CA ALA A 889 0.86 18.45 29.68
C ALA A 889 1.22 18.86 28.25
N SER A 890 1.66 20.11 28.10
CA SER A 890 2.24 20.61 26.87
C SER A 890 3.72 20.97 27.06
N LEU A 891 4.50 20.82 25.99
CA LEU A 891 5.92 21.14 25.99
C LEU A 891 6.11 22.67 25.94
N SER A 892 6.99 23.20 26.79
CA SER A 892 7.32 24.63 26.91
C SER A 892 8.81 24.93 26.76
N GLY A 893 9.64 23.91 26.56
CA GLY A 893 11.08 24.05 26.39
C GLY A 893 11.47 24.92 25.19
N VAL A 894 12.66 25.52 25.28
CA VAL A 894 13.20 26.37 24.21
C VAL A 894 13.38 25.52 22.94
N ARG A 895 12.72 25.92 21.86
CA ARG A 895 12.80 25.26 20.56
C ARG A 895 14.04 25.74 19.81
N PRO A 896 14.95 24.87 19.34
CA PRO A 896 16.13 25.31 18.60
C PRO A 896 15.76 26.00 17.28
N ILE A 897 16.66 26.87 16.80
CA ILE A 897 16.53 27.52 15.50
C ILE A 897 17.18 26.61 14.45
N THR A 898 16.39 26.21 13.45
CA THR A 898 16.87 25.51 12.26
C THR A 898 17.60 26.50 11.36
N ILE A 899 18.87 26.24 11.06
CA ILE A 899 19.67 27.00 10.09
C ILE A 899 19.91 26.11 8.88
N VAL A 900 19.32 26.45 7.74
CA VAL A 900 19.45 25.64 6.52
C VAL A 900 19.89 26.51 5.36
N ARG A 901 20.75 25.97 4.51
CA ARG A 901 21.11 26.59 3.23
C ARG A 901 20.68 25.67 2.10
N ASN A 902 19.84 26.17 1.20
CA ASN A 902 19.45 25.40 0.02
C ASN A 902 20.61 25.33 -1.00
N ALA A 903 20.47 24.51 -2.04
CA ALA A 903 21.46 24.39 -3.12
C ALA A 903 21.70 25.70 -3.91
N LYS A 904 20.82 26.71 -3.77
CA LYS A 904 20.96 28.05 -4.38
C LYS A 904 21.77 29.02 -3.51
N GLY A 905 22.15 28.59 -2.31
CA GLY A 905 22.85 29.40 -1.32
C GLY A 905 21.95 30.21 -0.40
N ASP A 906 20.61 30.10 -0.49
CA ASP A 906 19.74 30.87 0.39
C ASP A 906 19.70 30.22 1.77
N VAL A 907 20.17 30.98 2.77
CA VAL A 907 20.09 30.61 4.17
C VAL A 907 18.72 31.02 4.70
N THR A 908 17.99 30.04 5.21
CA THR A 908 16.72 30.23 5.90
C THR A 908 16.91 29.90 7.38
N LEU A 909 16.49 30.81 8.25
CA LEU A 909 16.38 30.57 9.68
C LEU A 909 14.92 30.28 10.01
N ARG A 910 14.65 29.14 10.63
CA ARG A 910 13.29 28.73 10.98
C ARG A 910 13.23 28.33 12.43
N SER A 911 12.06 28.57 13.02
CA SER A 911 11.74 28.09 14.35
C SER A 911 10.29 27.63 14.37
N ALA A 912 10.02 26.61 15.17
CA ALA A 912 8.68 26.20 15.53
C ALA A 912 7.98 27.20 16.49
N ASP A 913 8.68 28.24 16.97
CA ASP A 913 8.14 29.39 17.68
C ASP A 913 8.20 30.63 16.79
N ALA A 914 7.17 30.80 15.97
CA ALA A 914 7.08 31.90 15.00
C ALA A 914 6.90 33.29 15.64
N SER A 915 6.60 33.36 16.95
CA SER A 915 6.38 34.63 17.65
C SER A 915 7.69 35.33 18.04
N ARG A 916 8.79 34.57 18.15
CA ARG A 916 10.06 35.06 18.67
C ARG A 916 10.92 35.67 17.58
N THR A 917 11.55 36.80 17.90
CA THR A 917 12.46 37.47 16.97
C THR A 917 13.80 36.73 16.89
N ILE A 918 14.13 36.21 15.71
CA ILE A 918 15.43 35.60 15.43
C ILE A 918 16.45 36.69 15.09
N MET A 919 17.59 36.65 15.78
CA MET A 919 18.79 37.43 15.51
C MET A 919 19.84 36.52 14.87
N TYR A 920 20.67 37.04 13.98
CA TYR A 920 21.79 36.30 13.42
C TYR A 920 23.03 37.16 13.15
N SER A 921 24.18 36.50 13.04
CA SER A 921 25.44 37.08 12.57
C SER A 921 26.16 36.08 11.68
N VAL A 922 26.92 36.58 10.70
CA VAL A 922 27.74 35.75 9.81
C VAL A 922 29.23 36.01 10.11
N ASN A 923 30.02 34.94 10.22
CA ASN A 923 31.48 34.97 10.46
C ASN A 923 31.89 35.83 11.67
N GLY A 924 31.11 35.79 12.75
CA GLY A 924 31.41 36.53 13.97
C GLY A 924 31.43 38.07 13.83
N LYS A 925 30.84 38.63 12.74
CA LYS A 925 30.73 40.09 12.56
C LYS A 925 30.03 40.73 13.77
N LYS A 926 30.59 41.84 14.28
CA LYS A 926 30.15 42.51 15.53
C LYS A 926 28.69 43.00 15.53
N LYS A 927 28.06 43.19 14.37
CA LYS A 927 26.68 43.70 14.27
C LYS A 927 25.71 42.58 13.91
N ALA A 928 24.95 42.11 14.90
CA ALA A 928 23.84 41.18 14.71
C ALA A 928 22.71 41.83 13.88
N GLN A 929 22.01 41.01 13.09
CA GLN A 929 20.90 41.41 12.23
C GLN A 929 19.62 40.68 12.67
N VAL A 930 18.48 41.35 12.54
CA VAL A 930 17.17 40.69 12.70
C VAL A 930 16.90 39.89 11.44
N TYR A 931 16.50 38.62 11.58
CA TYR A 931 16.10 37.79 10.46
C TYR A 931 14.66 38.09 10.06
N THR A 932 14.46 38.60 8.85
CA THR A 932 13.13 38.93 8.30
C THR A 932 12.78 38.13 7.04
N GLN A 933 13.79 37.64 6.32
CA GLN A 933 13.65 36.87 5.08
C GLN A 933 14.93 36.06 4.82
N PRO A 934 14.86 35.00 3.98
CA PRO A 934 16.04 34.28 3.54
C PRO A 934 17.10 35.22 2.94
N PHE A 935 18.38 34.92 3.16
CA PHE A 935 19.49 35.69 2.59
C PHE A 935 20.45 34.78 1.85
N ASN A 936 21.00 35.27 0.73
CA ASN A 936 21.92 34.49 -0.08
C ASN A 936 23.32 34.44 0.54
N PHE A 937 23.90 33.25 0.63
CA PHE A 937 25.19 32.96 1.25
C PHE A 937 25.95 31.86 0.48
N LEU A 938 26.50 32.23 -0.68
CA LEU A 938 27.26 31.32 -1.57
C LEU A 938 28.71 31.07 -1.11
N GLN A 939 29.26 31.93 -0.26
CA GLN A 939 30.64 31.79 0.22
C GLN A 939 30.72 30.81 1.40
N GLU A 940 31.93 30.40 1.76
CA GLU A 940 32.17 29.66 2.99
C GLU A 940 31.97 30.55 4.23
N GLY A 941 31.57 29.94 5.35
CA GLY A 941 31.52 30.61 6.66
C GLY A 941 30.45 30.08 7.62
N THR A 942 30.39 30.67 8.81
CA THR A 942 29.51 30.27 9.91
C THR A 942 28.39 31.28 10.11
N VAL A 943 27.15 30.78 10.13
CA VAL A 943 25.95 31.51 10.53
C VAL A 943 25.64 31.17 11.99
N THR A 944 25.58 32.18 12.83
CA THR A 944 25.16 32.06 14.23
C THR A 944 23.78 32.70 14.40
N ALA A 945 22.80 31.98 14.92
CA ALA A 945 21.43 32.47 15.15
C ALA A 945 20.98 32.27 16.61
N TRP A 946 20.19 33.20 17.16
CA TRP A 946 19.62 33.13 18.51
C TRP A 946 18.31 33.89 18.59
N TYR A 947 17.48 33.63 19.60
CA TYR A 947 16.32 34.50 19.85
C TYR A 947 16.75 35.75 20.60
N LYS A 948 16.18 36.90 20.23
CA LYS A 948 16.50 38.21 20.82
C LYS A 948 16.33 38.24 22.34
N ASP A 949 15.33 37.54 22.87
CA ASP A 949 14.97 37.39 24.28
C ASP A 949 15.71 36.23 24.98
N SER A 950 16.50 35.44 24.25
CA SER A 950 17.37 34.38 24.81
C SER A 950 18.74 34.37 24.13
N PRO A 951 19.57 35.42 24.32
CA PRO A 951 20.84 35.59 23.61
C PRO A 951 21.93 34.58 23.98
N TYR A 952 21.67 33.77 25.01
CA TYR A 952 22.58 32.73 25.50
C TYR A 952 22.51 31.45 24.66
N PHE A 953 21.36 31.13 24.06
CA PHE A 953 21.19 29.96 23.19
C PHE A 953 21.50 30.33 21.74
N LYS A 954 22.77 30.20 21.36
CA LYS A 954 23.25 30.44 20.01
C LYS A 954 23.40 29.13 19.25
N MET A 955 22.78 29.07 18.08
CA MET A 955 22.87 27.97 17.12
C MET A 955 23.89 28.35 16.07
N ASN A 956 24.86 27.47 15.82
CA ASN A 956 25.91 27.71 14.84
C ASN A 956 25.78 26.69 13.70
N MET A 957 25.87 27.15 12.47
CA MET A 957 25.94 26.30 11.29
C MET A 957 27.03 26.83 10.36
N SER A 958 28.00 25.98 10.04
CA SER A 958 29.07 26.29 9.09
C SER A 958 28.70 25.73 7.72
N PHE A 959 29.04 26.49 6.68
CA PHE A 959 28.75 26.15 5.29
C PHE A 959 30.01 26.31 4.44
N ASP A 960 30.23 25.38 3.51
CA ASP A 960 31.29 25.50 2.49
C ASP A 960 30.88 26.41 1.34
N LYS A 961 31.80 26.75 0.44
CA LYS A 961 31.49 27.55 -0.75
C LYS A 961 30.66 26.77 -1.79
N ILE A 962 29.60 27.36 -2.33
CA ILE A 962 28.83 26.81 -3.47
C ILE A 962 29.46 27.27 -4.78
N THR A 963 29.83 26.32 -5.65
CA THR A 963 30.51 26.59 -6.93
C THR A 963 29.62 26.42 -8.17
N SER A 964 28.47 25.73 -8.07
CA SER A 964 27.45 25.60 -9.12
C SER A 964 26.06 25.30 -8.54
N ILE A 965 24.97 25.65 -9.26
CA ILE A 965 23.57 25.36 -8.85
C ILE A 965 23.01 24.28 -9.81
N PRO A 966 22.67 23.07 -9.31
CA PRO A 966 22.13 21.97 -10.14
C PRO A 966 20.72 22.26 -10.65
N LEU A 967 20.26 21.44 -11.63
CA LEU A 967 18.90 21.46 -12.14
C LEU A 967 17.99 20.58 -11.28
N ASP A 968 16.70 20.92 -11.17
CA ASP A 968 15.69 20.04 -10.57
C ASP A 968 14.89 19.31 -11.65
N VAL A 969 14.65 18.01 -11.50
CA VAL A 969 13.74 17.27 -12.41
C VAL A 969 12.29 17.51 -12.00
N MET A 970 11.49 18.02 -12.93
CA MET A 970 10.06 18.30 -12.73
C MET A 970 9.15 17.15 -13.17
N PHE A 971 9.50 16.52 -14.29
CA PHE A 971 8.69 15.48 -14.92
C PHE A 971 9.61 14.58 -15.74
N CYS A 972 9.25 13.31 -15.82
CA CYS A 972 9.88 12.36 -16.72
C CYS A 972 8.79 11.46 -17.32
N SER A 973 8.91 11.14 -18.61
CA SER A 973 7.95 10.30 -19.33
C SER A 973 7.90 8.87 -18.78
N SER A 974 9.05 8.28 -18.45
CA SER A 974 9.16 6.98 -17.79
C SER A 974 10.56 6.80 -17.20
N PHE A 975 10.68 5.91 -16.23
CA PHE A 975 11.97 5.50 -15.70
C PHE A 975 11.94 4.04 -15.26
N GLU A 976 13.09 3.38 -15.25
CA GLU A 976 13.28 2.03 -14.74
C GLU A 976 13.32 2.07 -13.21
N PRO A 977 12.38 1.41 -12.51
CA PRO A 977 12.41 1.29 -11.06
C PRO A 977 13.71 0.63 -10.60
N LYS A 978 14.21 0.99 -9.41
CA LYS A 978 15.42 0.45 -8.76
C LYS A 978 16.76 0.97 -9.27
N GLU A 979 16.87 1.39 -10.52
CA GLU A 979 18.17 1.79 -11.09
C GLU A 979 18.14 2.98 -12.03
N GLY A 980 16.99 3.35 -12.58
CA GLY A 980 16.87 4.31 -13.68
C GLY A 980 16.23 5.65 -13.34
N GLU A 981 16.15 6.09 -12.08
CA GLU A 981 15.42 7.31 -11.71
C GLU A 981 15.90 8.56 -12.47
N ALA A 982 14.96 9.40 -12.91
CA ALA A 982 15.28 10.59 -13.71
C ALA A 982 16.13 11.63 -12.96
N THR A 983 16.02 11.68 -11.64
CA THR A 983 16.83 12.57 -10.79
C THR A 983 18.32 12.24 -10.82
N PHE A 984 18.70 11.03 -11.23
CA PHE A 984 20.11 10.67 -11.38
C PHE A 984 20.81 11.49 -12.47
N LEU A 985 20.07 12.03 -13.44
CA LEU A 985 20.67 12.95 -14.43
C LEU A 985 21.17 14.28 -13.85
N VAL A 986 20.89 14.59 -12.59
CA VAL A 986 21.22 15.89 -12.00
C VAL A 986 21.83 15.76 -10.61
N ASP A 987 22.25 14.55 -10.22
CA ASP A 987 22.78 14.24 -8.88
C ASP A 987 24.30 14.46 -8.77
N GLY A 988 25.00 14.63 -9.90
CA GLY A 988 26.45 14.83 -9.96
C GLY A 988 27.27 13.56 -9.75
N ASN A 989 26.65 12.38 -9.79
CA ASN A 989 27.30 11.08 -9.74
C ASN A 989 27.28 10.37 -11.10
N PRO A 990 28.41 10.30 -11.83
CA PRO A 990 28.46 9.65 -13.15
C PRO A 990 28.25 8.12 -13.12
N ASN A 991 28.15 7.52 -11.93
CA ASN A 991 27.88 6.08 -11.77
C ASN A 991 26.39 5.75 -11.59
N THR A 992 25.52 6.74 -11.38
CA THR A 992 24.07 6.57 -11.47
C THR A 992 23.60 6.91 -12.89
N TYR A 993 22.39 6.50 -13.24
CA TYR A 993 21.83 6.79 -14.55
C TYR A 993 20.32 6.85 -14.53
N TRP A 994 19.73 7.77 -15.28
CA TRP A 994 18.36 7.60 -15.73
C TRP A 994 18.31 6.52 -16.80
N HIS A 995 17.25 5.71 -16.78
CA HIS A 995 16.90 4.79 -17.85
C HIS A 995 15.38 4.73 -17.94
N THR A 996 14.80 4.67 -19.13
CA THR A 996 13.35 4.47 -19.32
C THR A 996 12.93 3.07 -18.92
N MET A 997 11.66 2.90 -18.54
CA MET A 997 11.11 1.61 -18.09
C MET A 997 11.34 0.49 -19.12
N TYR A 998 11.93 -0.62 -18.69
CA TYR A 998 12.10 -1.85 -19.47
C TYR A 998 11.69 -3.13 -18.72
N SER A 999 11.62 -3.13 -17.39
CA SER A 999 11.31 -4.35 -16.61
C SER A 999 9.84 -4.73 -16.55
N VAL A 1000 8.93 -3.74 -16.59
CA VAL A 1000 7.48 -3.98 -16.47
C VAL A 1000 6.79 -3.86 -17.83
N THR A 1001 6.96 -2.72 -18.49
CA THR A 1001 6.43 -2.44 -19.83
C THR A 1001 7.41 -1.55 -20.58
N VAL A 1002 7.68 -1.85 -21.86
CA VAL A 1002 8.51 -1.00 -22.72
C VAL A 1002 7.63 0.10 -23.33
N ALA A 1003 7.89 1.36 -22.98
CA ALA A 1003 7.21 2.51 -23.57
C ALA A 1003 7.89 2.92 -24.89
N ASN A 1004 7.12 3.17 -25.95
CA ASN A 1004 7.65 3.63 -27.23
C ASN A 1004 8.13 5.09 -27.16
N TYR A 1005 9.09 5.46 -27.99
CA TYR A 1005 9.50 6.85 -28.20
C TYR A 1005 8.32 7.76 -28.63
N PRO A 1006 8.34 9.07 -28.32
CA PRO A 1006 9.44 9.82 -27.70
C PRO A 1006 9.51 9.72 -26.17
N HIS A 1007 10.71 9.78 -25.62
CA HIS A 1007 10.94 9.90 -24.17
C HIS A 1007 11.37 11.31 -23.83
N TRP A 1008 10.97 11.86 -22.68
CA TRP A 1008 11.38 13.21 -22.30
C TRP A 1008 11.48 13.46 -20.81
N ILE A 1009 12.29 14.46 -20.45
CA ILE A 1009 12.50 14.93 -19.09
C ILE A 1009 12.45 16.44 -19.07
N ASP A 1010 11.74 16.98 -18.09
CA ASP A 1010 11.60 18.40 -17.84
C ASP A 1010 12.44 18.79 -16.62
N PHE A 1011 13.25 19.83 -16.78
CA PHE A 1011 14.16 20.37 -15.78
C PHE A 1011 13.77 21.81 -15.43
N ASP A 1012 13.93 22.18 -14.16
CA ASP A 1012 13.88 23.55 -13.65
C ASP A 1012 15.30 24.04 -13.33
N ALA A 1013 15.75 25.09 -14.02
CA ALA A 1013 17.03 25.75 -13.75
C ALA A 1013 16.98 26.70 -12.55
N SER A 1014 15.90 26.64 -11.76
CA SER A 1014 15.63 27.37 -10.53
C SER A 1014 15.37 28.87 -10.68
N GLN A 1015 15.98 29.51 -11.67
CA GLN A 1015 15.74 30.90 -12.06
C GLN A 1015 15.90 31.03 -13.57
N THR A 1016 15.42 32.13 -14.14
CA THR A 1016 15.67 32.44 -15.54
C THR A 1016 17.16 32.66 -15.76
N LYS A 1017 17.81 31.80 -16.56
CA LYS A 1017 19.23 31.88 -16.91
C LYS A 1017 19.39 32.19 -18.39
N THR A 1018 20.50 32.81 -18.75
CA THR A 1018 20.96 32.89 -20.15
C THR A 1018 21.68 31.58 -20.48
N ILE A 1019 20.98 30.66 -21.13
CA ILE A 1019 21.46 29.32 -21.43
C ILE A 1019 22.14 29.35 -22.80
N LYS A 1020 23.43 29.01 -22.83
CA LYS A 1020 24.28 28.98 -24.02
C LYS A 1020 24.37 27.59 -24.63
N GLY A 1021 24.00 26.56 -23.87
CA GLY A 1021 24.06 25.16 -24.30
C GLY A 1021 23.83 24.23 -23.11
N PHE A 1022 24.16 22.95 -23.30
CA PHE A 1022 24.06 21.93 -22.28
C PHE A 1022 25.20 20.91 -22.38
N VAL A 1023 25.37 20.14 -21.32
CA VAL A 1023 26.27 18.99 -21.23
C VAL A 1023 25.42 17.77 -20.95
N TYR A 1024 25.66 16.70 -21.70
CA TYR A 1024 25.01 15.41 -21.54
C TYR A 1024 26.07 14.31 -21.40
N GLN A 1025 25.98 13.53 -20.33
CA GLN A 1025 26.80 12.35 -20.08
C GLN A 1025 25.95 11.10 -20.33
N PRO A 1026 26.33 10.23 -21.27
CA PRO A 1026 25.72 8.90 -21.40
C PRO A 1026 25.95 8.04 -20.14
N ARG A 1027 25.13 7.02 -19.86
CA ARG A 1027 25.44 6.06 -18.78
C ARG A 1027 26.81 5.40 -19.00
N GLN A 1028 27.55 5.16 -17.91
CA GLN A 1028 28.97 4.77 -17.97
C GLN A 1028 29.21 3.25 -17.97
N ASP A 1029 28.25 2.48 -17.47
CA ASP A 1029 28.35 1.04 -17.28
C ASP A 1029 27.90 0.23 -18.51
N SER A 1030 27.10 0.82 -19.42
CA SER A 1030 26.55 0.14 -20.60
C SER A 1030 26.25 1.11 -21.76
N ALA A 1031 26.00 0.56 -22.95
CA ALA A 1031 25.54 1.32 -24.11
C ALA A 1031 24.01 1.23 -24.33
N ASN A 1032 23.30 0.48 -23.48
CA ASN A 1032 21.84 0.29 -23.58
C ASN A 1032 21.11 1.60 -23.28
N GLY A 1033 20.09 1.93 -24.09
CA GLY A 1033 19.32 3.17 -23.96
C GLY A 1033 20.08 4.43 -24.38
N ARG A 1034 21.24 4.33 -25.04
CA ARG A 1034 22.01 5.52 -25.41
C ARG A 1034 21.26 6.31 -26.49
N ILE A 1035 20.89 7.54 -26.17
CA ILE A 1035 20.13 8.42 -27.08
C ILE A 1035 20.95 8.66 -28.36
N LYS A 1036 20.28 8.59 -29.52
CA LYS A 1036 20.82 9.02 -30.81
C LYS A 1036 20.28 10.40 -31.15
N ASP A 1037 19.01 10.53 -31.54
CA ASP A 1037 18.43 11.81 -31.93
C ASP A 1037 17.69 12.47 -30.76
N TYR A 1038 17.83 13.80 -30.62
CA TYR A 1038 17.22 14.58 -29.54
C TYR A 1038 16.71 15.95 -30.00
N GLU A 1039 15.82 16.50 -29.19
CA GLU A 1039 15.36 17.90 -29.24
C GLU A 1039 15.40 18.53 -27.84
N ILE A 1040 15.71 19.81 -27.79
CA ILE A 1040 15.67 20.64 -26.60
C ILE A 1040 14.58 21.69 -26.73
N TYR A 1041 13.71 21.77 -25.73
CA TYR A 1041 12.72 22.82 -25.59
C TYR A 1041 13.03 23.67 -24.37
N VAL A 1042 12.53 24.90 -24.35
CA VAL A 1042 12.62 25.78 -23.19
C VAL A 1042 11.29 26.43 -22.87
N SER A 1043 11.09 26.78 -21.60
CA SER A 1043 9.90 27.46 -21.14
C SER A 1043 10.22 28.46 -20.02
N ASN A 1044 9.38 29.47 -19.87
CA ASN A 1044 9.41 30.39 -18.72
C ASN A 1044 8.41 30.00 -17.62
N ASP A 1045 7.41 29.16 -17.93
CA ASP A 1045 6.34 28.77 -17.00
C ASP A 1045 6.25 27.25 -16.76
N GLY A 1046 7.02 26.44 -17.49
CA GLY A 1046 7.08 24.98 -17.37
C GLY A 1046 5.87 24.28 -18.01
N LYS A 1047 4.98 25.03 -18.67
CA LYS A 1047 3.74 24.53 -19.29
C LYS A 1047 3.74 24.76 -20.79
N ASN A 1048 4.18 25.93 -21.23
CA ASN A 1048 4.23 26.33 -22.63
C ASN A 1048 5.66 26.20 -23.16
N TRP A 1049 5.91 25.20 -24.00
CA TRP A 1049 7.25 24.80 -24.43
C TRP A 1049 7.64 25.28 -25.85
N GLY A 1050 6.67 25.75 -26.64
CA GLY A 1050 6.92 26.25 -28.00
C GLY A 1050 7.58 25.23 -28.94
N SER A 1051 8.41 25.74 -29.86
CA SER A 1051 9.23 24.95 -30.79
C SER A 1051 10.59 24.61 -30.18
N PRO A 1052 11.26 23.52 -30.61
CA PRO A 1052 12.57 23.17 -30.07
C PRO A 1052 13.60 24.26 -30.40
N VAL A 1053 14.38 24.68 -29.41
CA VAL A 1053 15.46 25.66 -29.55
C VAL A 1053 16.75 25.05 -30.09
N ASN A 1054 16.87 23.72 -29.98
CA ASN A 1054 17.98 22.96 -30.53
C ASN A 1054 17.52 21.53 -30.83
N LYS A 1055 18.10 20.92 -31.87
CA LYS A 1055 17.90 19.52 -32.23
C LYS A 1055 19.18 18.98 -32.85
N GLY A 1056 19.45 17.69 -32.66
CA GLY A 1056 20.66 17.09 -33.22
C GLY A 1056 20.77 15.60 -32.90
N SER A 1057 21.97 15.07 -33.13
CA SER A 1057 22.29 13.67 -32.85
C SER A 1057 23.53 13.60 -31.95
N PHE A 1058 23.47 12.75 -30.92
CA PHE A 1058 24.62 12.42 -30.08
C PHE A 1058 25.51 11.39 -30.76
N LYS A 1059 26.81 11.45 -30.47
CA LYS A 1059 27.76 10.40 -30.84
C LYS A 1059 27.46 9.14 -30.03
N ASN A 1060 27.64 7.97 -30.64
CA ASN A 1060 27.58 6.69 -29.92
C ASN A 1060 28.86 6.46 -29.11
N SER A 1061 29.03 7.20 -28.02
CA SER A 1061 30.20 7.14 -27.12
C SER A 1061 29.73 7.19 -25.66
N ALA A 1062 30.58 6.75 -24.72
CA ALA A 1062 30.37 6.96 -23.28
C ALA A 1062 30.90 8.34 -22.81
N GLU A 1063 31.64 9.05 -23.65
CA GLU A 1063 32.23 10.35 -23.31
C GLU A 1063 31.18 11.45 -23.13
N THR A 1064 31.53 12.44 -22.30
CA THR A 1064 30.75 13.67 -22.09
C THR A 1064 30.54 14.42 -23.40
N GLN A 1065 29.31 14.81 -23.69
CA GLN A 1065 28.96 15.55 -24.90
C GLN A 1065 28.52 16.97 -24.54
N ARG A 1066 29.28 17.96 -25.02
CA ARG A 1066 29.01 19.38 -24.82
C ARG A 1066 28.37 19.96 -26.07
N ILE A 1067 27.14 20.45 -25.96
CA ILE A 1067 26.37 21.01 -27.08
C ILE A 1067 26.12 22.50 -26.81
N MET A 1068 26.46 23.35 -27.78
CA MET A 1068 26.18 24.78 -27.74
C MET A 1068 24.96 25.08 -28.61
N PHE A 1069 24.11 26.00 -28.16
CA PHE A 1069 23.03 26.53 -28.98
C PHE A 1069 23.57 27.56 -29.97
N ASP A 1070 22.95 27.65 -31.14
CA ASP A 1070 23.30 28.65 -32.16
C ASP A 1070 23.13 30.09 -31.63
N LYS A 1071 22.18 30.28 -30.72
CA LYS A 1071 21.94 31.53 -30.00
C LYS A 1071 21.61 31.23 -28.53
N PRO A 1072 22.17 31.98 -27.56
CA PRO A 1072 21.77 31.86 -26.18
C PRO A 1072 20.27 32.14 -26.01
N VAL A 1073 19.61 31.36 -25.16
CA VAL A 1073 18.18 31.49 -24.87
C VAL A 1073 17.98 31.81 -23.40
N LYS A 1074 17.06 32.74 -23.13
CA LYS A 1074 16.74 33.15 -21.76
C LYS A 1074 15.49 32.40 -21.30
N ALA A 1075 15.66 31.42 -20.41
CA ALA A 1075 14.57 30.59 -19.93
C ALA A 1075 14.85 30.04 -18.53
N ARG A 1076 13.80 29.52 -17.87
CA ARG A 1076 13.91 28.84 -16.58
C ARG A 1076 13.84 27.32 -16.72
N TYR A 1077 12.95 26.82 -17.56
CA TYR A 1077 12.69 25.39 -17.71
C TYR A 1077 13.23 24.87 -19.02
N ILE A 1078 13.76 23.65 -19.01
CA ILE A 1078 14.39 22.98 -20.15
C ILE A 1078 13.78 21.58 -20.27
N ARG A 1079 13.46 21.12 -21.47
CA ARG A 1079 13.04 19.74 -21.73
C ARG A 1079 14.02 19.09 -22.68
N LEU A 1080 14.55 17.94 -22.28
CA LEU A 1080 15.25 17.00 -23.15
C LEU A 1080 14.22 16.01 -23.70
N ARG A 1081 14.05 15.96 -25.02
CA ARG A 1081 13.20 14.97 -25.70
C ARG A 1081 14.07 14.06 -26.55
N ALA A 1082 14.19 12.80 -26.15
CA ALA A 1082 14.85 11.76 -26.91
C ALA A 1082 13.88 11.18 -27.95
N LEU A 1083 14.37 10.97 -29.18
CA LEU A 1083 13.55 10.55 -30.32
C LEU A 1083 13.80 9.11 -30.75
N ASN A 1084 15.01 8.60 -30.55
CA ASN A 1084 15.39 7.21 -30.80
C ASN A 1084 16.72 6.84 -30.11
N GLU A 1085 17.02 5.54 -30.08
CA GLU A 1085 18.21 4.94 -29.47
C GLU A 1085 19.22 4.50 -30.55
N GLN A 1086 20.51 4.44 -30.20
CA GLN A 1086 21.60 4.12 -31.13
C GLN A 1086 21.50 2.73 -31.79
N ARG A 1087 20.89 1.74 -31.14
CA ARG A 1087 20.68 0.35 -31.60
C ARG A 1087 19.22 0.07 -31.99
N GLY A 1088 18.36 1.09 -32.07
CA GLY A 1088 16.97 0.97 -32.48
C GLY A 1088 16.03 0.30 -31.48
N GLN A 1089 16.41 0.21 -30.20
CA GLN A 1089 15.49 -0.19 -29.12
C GLN A 1089 14.64 1.00 -28.65
N ASP A 1090 13.51 0.75 -28.00
CA ASP A 1090 12.61 1.80 -27.50
C ASP A 1090 13.01 2.37 -26.12
N PHE A 1091 14.32 2.48 -25.85
CA PHE A 1091 14.86 2.90 -24.55
C PHE A 1091 15.69 4.18 -24.61
N ALA A 1092 15.55 5.07 -23.63
CA ALA A 1092 16.47 6.20 -23.42
C ALA A 1092 17.13 6.12 -22.03
N SER A 1093 18.37 6.61 -21.92
CA SER A 1093 19.16 6.60 -20.69
C SER A 1093 20.22 7.68 -20.71
N GLY A 1094 20.74 8.08 -19.55
CA GLY A 1094 21.87 8.99 -19.40
C GLY A 1094 22.33 9.11 -17.94
N ALA A 1095 23.61 9.42 -17.71
CA ALA A 1095 24.18 9.61 -16.37
C ALA A 1095 24.02 11.05 -15.86
N GLU A 1096 24.30 12.06 -16.68
CA GLU A 1096 24.26 13.46 -16.25
C GLU A 1096 23.70 14.39 -17.33
N PHE A 1097 23.04 15.45 -16.91
CA PHE A 1097 22.56 16.54 -17.73
C PHE A 1097 22.70 17.86 -16.97
N SER A 1098 23.45 18.81 -17.53
CA SER A 1098 23.63 20.14 -16.94
C SER A 1098 23.59 21.25 -18.00
N LEU A 1099 23.33 22.48 -17.56
CA LEU A 1099 23.29 23.63 -18.46
C LEU A 1099 24.62 24.37 -18.46
N ILE A 1100 24.96 24.88 -19.65
CA ILE A 1100 26.01 25.87 -19.82
C ILE A 1100 25.32 27.23 -19.78
N ALA A 1101 25.39 27.91 -18.64
CA ALA A 1101 24.76 29.21 -18.42
C ALA A 1101 25.76 30.22 -17.84
N GLU A 1102 25.39 31.50 -17.87
CA GLU A 1102 26.13 32.58 -17.22
C GLU A 1102 26.04 32.55 -15.70
#